data_AF-A0A3B3SYE1-F1
#
_entry.id   AF-A0A3B3SYE1-F1
#
_cell.length_a   1.000
_cell.length_b   1.000
_cell.length_c   1.000
_cell.angle_alpha   90.00
_cell.angle_beta   90.00
_cell.angle_gamma   90.00
#
_symmetry.space_group_name_H-M   'P 1'
#
loop_
_entity.id
_entity.type
_entity.pdbx_description
1 polymer ?
#
loop_
_entity_poly.entity_id
_entity_poly.type
_entity_poly.pdbx_seq_one_letter_code
_entity_poly.pdbx_strand_id
1 'polypeptide(L)'
;MADCSQAGSGRHSMDKSITLPPDEIFRNLENAKRFAIDIGGSLTKLAYYSTVQHKVAKVRSFDHTAKEVDGDPLYEISVQEEITARLHFIKFENAYIETCLDFIKDHLVNTETKVIKATGGGAYKFKELIEKKLKLKVDKEDEMSCLIKGCNFVLKNIPHEAFVYAKHADSEFRFQNTHPDIFPYLLINIGSGVSIVKVESEDKFERIGGSSIGGGTFWGLGALLTKTKRFDELLQLASRGQHTSVDMLVKDIYGGAYGSLGLTGDLIASSFGKSATTDKEFSKEDMAKSLLHMISNDIGQLACLYARLHNLTRVYFGGFFIRGHPVTMHTITYSINFFTKGEVQALFLRHEGYLGAIGAFLKGAEEDNPNQYSWGENYAGSSGLMSVSPDLNPMQRVRSGTFDMLEMDRLERQLVNLPLLQDPSSYIPDTVDLTEDALARQYWLYCFEEALDGVVNRAVASQPDLPQAVERAEKFRQKYLHKLQTLRHQPFAYGSLTVRSLLDTREHCLNEFNFPDPYSKIKQKENDVALRYFQKVVRSLEKLPWEQRQFALVKGLLAGNVFDWGAKAVSDVLESNPEFGFEEAKHQLQDRPWLIDCYDQWVERLKGPPHKCALFFVDNSGIDIILGVFPFVRELLCRGTEVVLASNSGPALNDVTNSELQILTERIAAMDSVIQAAIKEDRLTLVQSGSSSPCLDLR
;
A
#
# COMPACT_ATOMS: atom_id res chain seq x y z
N MET A 1 -12.13 -13.87 -78.44
CA MET A 1 -11.72 -15.28 -78.63
C MET A 1 -11.05 -15.74 -77.34
N ALA A 2 -11.28 -17.00 -76.99
CA ALA A 2 -11.23 -17.56 -75.65
C ALA A 2 -9.83 -17.77 -75.02
N ASP A 3 -9.83 -17.68 -73.69
CA ASP A 3 -9.05 -18.36 -72.63
C ASP A 3 -7.58 -18.79 -72.78
N CYS A 4 -6.76 -18.29 -71.84
CA CYS A 4 -5.78 -18.97 -70.96
C CYS A 4 -5.06 -17.86 -70.13
N SER A 5 -4.77 -17.90 -68.83
CA SER A 5 -4.52 -18.99 -67.88
C SER A 5 -4.44 -18.46 -66.42
N GLN A 6 -4.62 -19.36 -65.46
CA GLN A 6 -4.81 -19.17 -64.02
C GLN A 6 -3.55 -18.83 -63.19
N ALA A 7 -3.78 -17.99 -62.18
CA ALA A 7 -3.45 -18.07 -60.75
C ALA A 7 -2.19 -18.81 -60.23
N GLY A 8 -1.45 -18.08 -59.37
CA GLY A 8 -0.57 -18.64 -58.35
C GLY A 8 0.27 -17.59 -57.63
N SER A 9 -0.30 -16.77 -56.73
CA SER A 9 0.48 -15.96 -55.78
C SER A 9 0.01 -16.22 -54.35
N GLY A 10 0.77 -17.01 -53.60
CA GLY A 10 0.62 -17.11 -52.15
C GLY A 10 1.00 -15.79 -51.49
N ARG A 11 0.03 -15.14 -50.83
CA ARG A 11 0.28 -14.09 -49.85
C ARG A 11 0.51 -14.74 -48.49
N HIS A 12 1.72 -14.61 -47.98
CA HIS A 12 2.02 -14.86 -46.56
C HIS A 12 1.15 -13.96 -45.68
N SER A 13 0.29 -14.58 -44.91
CA SER A 13 -0.38 -14.01 -43.74
C SER A 13 0.67 -13.84 -42.63
N MET A 14 1.03 -12.60 -42.28
CA MET A 14 1.68 -12.30 -41.00
C MET A 14 0.66 -11.61 -40.08
N ASP A 15 0.42 -12.31 -38.97
CA ASP A 15 -0.27 -12.00 -37.72
C ASP A 15 -1.13 -10.74 -37.61
N LYS A 16 -2.42 -10.99 -37.39
CA LYS A 16 -3.33 -10.10 -36.69
C LYS A 16 -3.18 -10.28 -35.17
N SER A 17 -3.28 -9.14 -34.48
CA SER A 17 -3.89 -8.95 -33.16
C SER A 17 -3.20 -9.55 -31.92
N ILE A 18 -2.35 -8.76 -31.30
CA ILE A 18 -2.51 -8.51 -29.85
C ILE A 18 -2.94 -7.05 -29.71
N THR A 19 -4.23 -6.85 -29.46
CA THR A 19 -4.78 -5.54 -29.11
C THR A 19 -4.53 -5.35 -27.61
N LEU A 20 -3.78 -4.32 -27.22
CA LEU A 20 -3.73 -3.88 -25.82
C LEU A 20 -5.17 -3.49 -25.41
N PRO A 21 -5.75 -3.98 -24.29
CA PRO A 21 -6.97 -3.40 -23.75
C PRO A 21 -6.60 -2.01 -23.16
N PRO A 22 -6.79 -0.92 -23.91
CA PRO A 22 -6.06 0.31 -23.64
C PRO A 22 -6.58 1.03 -22.39
N ASP A 23 -7.89 0.95 -22.14
CA ASP A 23 -8.58 1.67 -21.07
C ASP A 23 -8.33 1.08 -19.67
N GLU A 24 -8.00 -0.21 -19.57
CA GLU A 24 -7.72 -0.86 -18.27
C GLU A 24 -6.28 -0.70 -17.82
N ILE A 25 -5.33 -0.65 -18.76
CA ILE A 25 -3.88 -0.65 -18.50
C ILE A 25 -3.34 0.78 -18.37
N PHE A 26 -3.76 1.68 -19.26
CA PHE A 26 -3.27 3.06 -19.30
C PHE A 26 -4.37 4.01 -18.81
N ARG A 27 -4.83 3.76 -17.58
CA ARG A 27 -5.89 4.55 -16.96
C ARG A 27 -5.48 6.03 -16.89
N ASN A 28 -6.43 6.90 -17.22
CA ASN A 28 -6.27 8.36 -17.15
C ASN A 28 -5.11 8.92 -18.02
N LEU A 29 -4.63 8.17 -19.02
CA LEU A 29 -3.52 8.61 -19.87
C LEU A 29 -3.87 9.86 -20.69
N GLU A 30 -5.15 10.04 -21.06
CA GLU A 30 -5.63 11.26 -21.73
C GLU A 30 -5.34 12.54 -20.93
N ASN A 31 -5.34 12.43 -19.61
CA ASN A 31 -5.03 13.53 -18.68
C ASN A 31 -3.59 13.46 -18.15
N ALA A 32 -2.76 12.58 -18.71
CA ALA A 32 -1.41 12.40 -18.24
C ALA A 32 -0.56 13.64 -18.54
N LYS A 33 0.17 14.07 -17.52
CA LYS A 33 1.17 15.14 -17.60
C LYS A 33 2.49 14.53 -17.20
N ARG A 34 3.52 14.79 -18.00
CA ARG A 34 4.90 14.30 -17.82
C ARG A 34 5.02 12.77 -17.88
N PHE A 35 6.07 12.36 -18.54
CA PHE A 35 6.40 10.96 -18.76
C PHE A 35 7.85 10.73 -18.41
N ALA A 36 8.11 9.58 -17.81
CA ALA A 36 9.43 9.05 -17.61
C ALA A 36 9.46 7.59 -18.05
N ILE A 37 10.59 7.17 -18.59
CA ILE A 37 10.76 5.82 -19.09
C ILE A 37 12.10 5.24 -18.64
N ASP A 38 12.08 4.05 -18.05
CA ASP A 38 13.27 3.25 -17.77
C ASP A 38 13.32 2.08 -18.74
N ILE A 39 14.33 2.08 -19.61
CA ILE A 39 14.48 1.06 -20.64
C ILE A 39 15.70 0.22 -20.32
N GLY A 40 15.46 -0.96 -19.73
CA GLY A 40 16.46 -1.97 -19.47
C GLY A 40 16.75 -2.85 -20.69
N GLY A 41 17.58 -3.88 -20.49
CA GLY A 41 17.93 -4.83 -21.56
C GLY A 41 16.73 -5.61 -22.13
N SER A 42 15.79 -5.99 -21.27
CA SER A 42 14.65 -6.86 -21.64
C SER A 42 13.28 -6.23 -21.41
N LEU A 43 13.17 -5.23 -20.52
CA LEU A 43 11.92 -4.65 -20.08
C LEU A 43 11.97 -3.13 -20.07
N THR A 44 10.82 -2.55 -20.34
CA THR A 44 10.57 -1.12 -20.26
C THR A 44 9.59 -0.87 -19.12
N LYS A 45 9.82 0.20 -18.37
CA LYS A 45 8.88 0.71 -17.38
C LYS A 45 8.52 2.13 -17.73
N LEU A 46 7.24 2.40 -17.78
CA LEU A 46 6.67 3.71 -17.99
C LEU A 46 6.20 4.25 -16.65
N ALA A 47 6.58 5.48 -16.36
CA ALA A 47 6.04 6.27 -15.27
C ALA A 47 5.32 7.49 -15.87
N TYR A 48 4.10 7.75 -15.44
CA TYR A 48 3.41 8.99 -15.79
C TYR A 48 2.58 9.48 -14.63
N TYR A 49 2.42 10.79 -14.59
CA TYR A 49 1.51 11.45 -13.66
C TYR A 49 0.22 11.75 -14.38
N SER A 50 -0.92 11.56 -13.74
CA SER A 50 -2.21 11.98 -14.27
C SER A 50 -3.02 12.67 -13.18
N THR A 51 -3.99 13.47 -13.63
CA THR A 51 -5.03 13.99 -12.76
C THR A 51 -6.26 13.10 -12.85
N VAL A 52 -6.65 12.52 -11.73
CA VAL A 52 -7.84 11.67 -11.63
C VAL A 52 -8.97 12.48 -11.03
N GLN A 53 -10.07 12.56 -11.77
CA GLN A 53 -11.31 13.10 -11.23
C GLN A 53 -11.97 12.03 -10.38
N HIS A 54 -12.30 12.38 -9.15
CA HIS A 54 -13.07 11.53 -8.26
C HIS A 54 -14.10 12.37 -7.53
N LYS A 55 -15.17 11.71 -7.10
CA LYS A 55 -16.20 12.36 -6.30
C LYS A 55 -15.76 12.39 -4.84
N VAL A 56 -16.09 13.47 -4.15
CA VAL A 56 -15.94 13.62 -2.69
C VAL A 56 -17.25 14.11 -2.08
N ALA A 57 -17.56 13.66 -0.88
CA ALA A 57 -18.70 14.16 -0.11
C ALA A 57 -18.25 15.37 0.72
N LYS A 58 -18.93 16.50 0.57
CA LYS A 58 -18.71 17.69 1.39
C LYS A 58 -19.98 18.11 2.09
N VAL A 59 -19.84 18.44 3.37
CA VAL A 59 -20.91 18.97 4.19
C VAL A 59 -20.81 20.49 4.29
N ARG A 60 -21.95 21.19 4.27
CA ARG A 60 -22.03 22.64 4.47
C ARG A 60 -23.19 22.98 5.40
N SER A 61 -22.98 23.98 6.25
CA SER A 61 -24.07 24.58 7.03
C SER A 61 -25.03 25.33 6.10
N PHE A 62 -26.32 25.33 6.42
CA PHE A 62 -27.29 26.20 5.75
C PHE A 62 -27.04 27.67 6.12
N ASP A 63 -27.20 28.58 5.16
CA ASP A 63 -27.15 30.02 5.44
C ASP A 63 -28.26 30.39 6.45
N HIS A 64 -27.89 31.01 7.57
CA HIS A 64 -28.76 31.33 8.73
C HIS A 64 -29.90 32.35 8.46
N THR A 65 -30.34 32.54 7.22
CA THR A 65 -31.41 33.47 6.87
C THR A 65 -32.80 32.81 6.79
N ALA A 66 -32.89 31.48 6.79
CA ALA A 66 -34.15 30.74 6.83
C ALA A 66 -34.45 30.25 8.26
N LYS A 67 -35.70 30.44 8.71
CA LYS A 67 -36.20 29.84 9.96
C LYS A 67 -36.12 28.32 9.84
N GLU A 68 -35.43 27.66 10.77
CA GLU A 68 -35.38 26.21 10.86
C GLU A 68 -36.80 25.64 10.96
N VAL A 69 -37.18 24.82 9.99
CA VAL A 69 -38.44 24.08 9.98
C VAL A 69 -38.17 22.67 10.50
N ASP A 70 -39.08 22.15 11.33
CA ASP A 70 -38.98 20.78 11.83
C ASP A 70 -39.02 19.79 10.66
N GLY A 71 -37.92 19.04 10.46
CA GLY A 71 -37.74 18.09 9.36
C GLY A 71 -36.67 18.45 8.33
N ASP A 72 -36.06 19.64 8.40
CA ASP A 72 -34.90 19.97 7.54
C ASP A 72 -33.66 19.16 7.96
N PRO A 73 -32.83 18.71 7.00
CA PRO A 73 -31.58 18.02 7.31
C PRO A 73 -30.64 18.93 8.12
N LEU A 74 -29.78 18.33 8.95
CA LEU A 74 -28.87 19.06 9.85
C LEU A 74 -27.86 19.95 9.09
N TYR A 75 -27.41 19.48 7.93
CA TYR A 75 -26.49 20.16 7.01
C TYR A 75 -26.76 19.70 5.56
N GLU A 76 -26.27 20.45 4.58
CA GLU A 76 -26.34 20.00 3.18
C GLU A 76 -25.18 19.03 2.91
N ILE A 77 -25.48 17.91 2.26
CA ILE A 77 -24.48 16.97 1.76
C ILE A 77 -24.42 17.14 0.24
N SER A 78 -23.31 17.68 -0.24
CA SER A 78 -23.06 17.86 -1.68
C SER A 78 -21.96 16.92 -2.13
N VAL A 79 -22.13 16.34 -3.31
CA VAL A 79 -21.05 15.59 -3.97
C VAL A 79 -20.35 16.52 -4.94
N GLN A 80 -19.05 16.72 -4.73
CA GLN A 80 -18.23 17.59 -5.57
C GLN A 80 -17.19 16.74 -6.31
N GLU A 81 -16.77 17.23 -7.47
CA GLU A 81 -15.64 16.63 -8.19
C GLU A 81 -14.35 17.26 -7.69
N GLU A 82 -13.42 16.40 -7.31
CA GLU A 82 -12.06 16.79 -6.96
C GLU A 82 -11.05 16.12 -7.88
N ILE A 83 -9.95 16.83 -8.09
CA ILE A 83 -8.87 16.41 -8.95
C ILE A 83 -7.69 16.05 -8.05
N THR A 84 -7.38 14.76 -7.98
CA THR A 84 -6.20 14.25 -7.29
C THR A 84 -5.09 13.92 -8.27
N ALA A 85 -3.87 14.10 -7.81
CA ALA A 85 -2.68 13.69 -8.52
C ALA A 85 -2.45 12.19 -8.29
N ARG A 86 -2.23 11.44 -9.37
CA ARG A 86 -1.87 10.02 -9.30
C ARG A 86 -0.61 9.74 -10.10
N LEU A 87 0.28 8.96 -9.51
CA LEU A 87 1.42 8.36 -10.21
C LEU A 87 1.03 6.96 -10.67
N HIS A 88 1.36 6.67 -11.93
CA HIS A 88 1.15 5.37 -12.54
C HIS A 88 2.50 4.82 -12.98
N PHE A 89 2.78 3.59 -12.58
CA PHE A 89 3.97 2.85 -12.99
C PHE A 89 3.53 1.55 -13.65
N ILE A 90 3.91 1.39 -14.93
CA ILE A 90 3.53 0.25 -15.75
C ILE A 90 4.80 -0.42 -16.25
N LYS A 91 4.85 -1.75 -16.15
CA LYS A 91 5.97 -2.56 -16.64
C LYS A 91 5.55 -3.47 -17.78
N PHE A 92 6.36 -3.54 -18.83
CA PHE A 92 6.12 -4.38 -20.01
C PHE A 92 7.41 -4.83 -20.72
N GLU A 93 7.30 -5.86 -21.57
CA GLU A 93 8.44 -6.38 -22.34
C GLU A 93 8.88 -5.41 -23.44
N ASN A 94 10.20 -5.31 -23.70
CA ASN A 94 10.75 -4.42 -24.73
C ASN A 94 10.18 -4.67 -26.14
N ALA A 95 9.67 -5.88 -26.42
CA ALA A 95 8.98 -6.19 -27.66
C ALA A 95 7.76 -5.29 -27.93
N TYR A 96 7.15 -4.75 -26.87
CA TYR A 96 5.97 -3.89 -26.95
C TYR A 96 6.30 -2.39 -26.92
N ILE A 97 7.58 -2.00 -26.94
CA ILE A 97 7.97 -0.58 -26.83
C ILE A 97 7.37 0.27 -27.95
N GLU A 98 7.35 -0.22 -29.19
CA GLU A 98 6.77 0.54 -30.31
C GLU A 98 5.27 0.74 -30.14
N THR A 99 4.55 -0.30 -29.73
CA THR A 99 3.11 -0.24 -29.47
C THR A 99 2.79 0.71 -28.32
N CYS A 100 3.59 0.68 -27.25
CA CYS A 100 3.44 1.60 -26.13
C CYS A 100 3.70 3.05 -26.56
N LEU A 101 4.74 3.31 -27.37
CA LEU A 101 5.02 4.65 -27.88
C LEU A 101 3.94 5.16 -28.82
N ASP A 102 3.36 4.31 -29.67
CA ASP A 102 2.21 4.68 -30.49
C ASP A 102 1.00 5.02 -29.60
N PHE A 103 0.75 4.21 -28.58
CA PHE A 103 -0.32 4.47 -27.63
C PHE A 103 -0.13 5.80 -26.87
N ILE A 104 1.07 6.05 -26.34
CA ILE A 104 1.41 7.33 -25.68
C ILE A 104 1.23 8.50 -26.64
N LYS A 105 1.67 8.36 -27.90
CA LYS A 105 1.51 9.40 -28.92
C LYS A 105 0.04 9.74 -29.19
N ASP A 106 -0.82 8.73 -29.25
CA ASP A 106 -2.25 8.91 -29.50
C ASP A 106 -2.96 9.62 -28.32
N HIS A 107 -2.38 9.57 -27.11
CA HIS A 107 -2.94 10.16 -25.88
C HIS A 107 -2.16 11.37 -25.35
N LEU A 108 -1.00 11.70 -25.94
CA LEU A 108 -0.20 12.90 -25.65
C LEU A 108 -0.86 14.21 -26.13
N VAL A 109 -2.05 14.11 -26.73
CA VAL A 109 -2.82 15.21 -27.29
C VAL A 109 -3.19 16.15 -26.13
N ASN A 110 -2.58 17.35 -26.12
CA ASN A 110 -2.74 18.45 -25.13
C ASN A 110 -1.68 18.56 -24.02
N THR A 111 -0.53 17.89 -24.11
CA THR A 111 0.57 18.15 -23.17
C THR A 111 1.50 19.27 -23.65
N GLU A 112 1.82 20.24 -22.79
CA GLU A 112 2.89 21.23 -23.04
C GLU A 112 4.30 20.62 -22.94
N THR A 113 4.38 19.35 -22.56
CA THR A 113 5.62 18.62 -22.33
C THR A 113 6.37 18.48 -23.64
N LYS A 114 7.57 19.07 -23.72
CA LYS A 114 8.48 18.95 -24.88
C LYS A 114 9.58 17.92 -24.67
N VAL A 115 9.66 17.33 -23.47
CA VAL A 115 10.77 16.50 -23.02
C VAL A 115 10.23 15.26 -22.31
N ILE A 116 10.79 14.09 -22.61
CA ILE A 116 10.57 12.87 -21.86
C ILE A 116 11.86 12.50 -21.11
N LYS A 117 11.75 12.28 -19.81
CA LYS A 117 12.87 11.79 -19.01
C LYS A 117 13.09 10.31 -19.32
N ALA A 118 14.32 9.92 -19.66
CA ALA A 118 14.63 8.53 -19.96
C ALA A 118 15.88 8.08 -19.21
N THR A 119 15.84 6.88 -18.65
CA THR A 119 16.98 6.27 -17.96
C THR A 119 17.17 4.81 -18.41
N GLY A 120 18.24 4.19 -17.90
CA GLY A 120 18.68 2.86 -18.33
C GLY A 120 19.42 2.87 -19.67
N GLY A 121 20.17 1.79 -19.94
CA GLY A 121 20.94 1.67 -21.19
C GLY A 121 20.12 1.79 -22.47
N GLY A 122 18.84 1.43 -22.44
CA GLY A 122 17.91 1.57 -23.56
C GLY A 122 17.55 3.02 -23.89
N ALA A 123 17.71 3.97 -22.96
CA ALA A 123 17.53 5.41 -23.26
C ALA A 123 18.50 5.90 -24.36
N TYR A 124 19.64 5.24 -24.53
CA TYR A 124 20.56 5.51 -25.65
C TYR A 124 20.11 4.81 -26.93
N LYS A 125 19.78 3.50 -26.82
CA LYS A 125 19.42 2.66 -27.96
C LYS A 125 18.12 3.10 -28.66
N PHE A 126 17.11 3.48 -27.87
CA PHE A 126 15.78 3.80 -28.38
C PHE A 126 15.52 5.29 -28.50
N LYS A 127 16.54 6.14 -28.30
CA LYS A 127 16.42 7.60 -28.35
C LYS A 127 15.71 8.06 -29.61
N GLU A 128 16.24 7.71 -30.79
CA GLU A 128 15.69 8.16 -32.08
C GLU A 128 14.26 7.67 -32.30
N LEU A 129 13.93 6.46 -31.85
CA LEU A 129 12.58 5.90 -31.95
C LEU A 129 11.58 6.72 -31.11
N ILE A 130 11.94 7.04 -29.87
CA ILE A 130 11.12 7.84 -28.95
C ILE A 130 10.92 9.25 -29.52
N GLU A 131 12.01 9.92 -29.94
CA GLU A 131 11.94 11.26 -30.50
C GLU A 131 11.10 11.30 -31.79
N LYS A 132 11.23 10.27 -32.64
CA LYS A 132 10.45 10.17 -33.89
C LYS A 132 8.97 9.90 -33.65
N LYS A 133 8.61 8.98 -32.75
CA LYS A 133 7.21 8.59 -32.49
C LYS A 133 6.48 9.66 -31.68
N LEU A 134 7.07 10.09 -30.56
CA LEU A 134 6.42 11.01 -29.63
C LEU A 134 6.60 12.49 -30.00
N LYS A 135 7.58 12.82 -30.86
CA LYS A 135 8.00 14.21 -31.13
C LYS A 135 8.45 14.98 -29.89
N LEU A 136 8.88 14.27 -28.85
CA LEU A 136 9.47 14.80 -27.63
C LEU A 136 11.00 14.70 -27.70
N LYS A 137 11.71 15.62 -27.08
CA LYS A 137 13.16 15.48 -26.88
C LYS A 137 13.41 14.49 -25.74
N VAL A 138 14.33 13.54 -25.95
CA VAL A 138 14.72 12.63 -24.87
C VAL A 138 15.77 13.33 -24.00
N ASP A 139 15.43 13.54 -22.73
CA ASP A 139 16.36 14.00 -21.70
C ASP A 139 16.82 12.82 -20.85
N LYS A 140 18.11 12.52 -20.95
CA LYS A 140 18.67 11.28 -20.43
C LYS A 140 19.17 11.51 -19.01
N GLU A 141 18.70 10.67 -18.11
CA GLU A 141 19.10 10.67 -16.71
C GLU A 141 20.00 9.49 -16.39
N ASP A 142 20.98 9.74 -15.52
CA ASP A 142 21.88 8.70 -15.02
C ASP A 142 21.10 7.57 -14.34
N GLU A 143 21.37 6.33 -14.76
CA GLU A 143 20.67 5.12 -14.30
C GLU A 143 20.79 4.93 -12.79
N MET A 144 21.99 5.16 -12.24
CA MET A 144 22.23 4.93 -10.83
C MET A 144 21.54 5.98 -9.95
N SER A 145 21.65 7.24 -10.34
CA SER A 145 21.01 8.36 -9.67
C SER A 145 19.48 8.19 -9.65
N CYS A 146 18.87 7.76 -10.76
CA CYS A 146 17.44 7.44 -10.79
C CYS A 146 17.12 6.25 -9.87
N LEU A 147 17.92 5.19 -9.91
CA LEU A 147 17.69 4.02 -9.08
C LEU A 147 17.70 4.35 -7.58
N ILE A 148 18.69 5.12 -7.11
CA ILE A 148 18.78 5.53 -5.70
C ILE A 148 17.60 6.43 -5.32
N LYS A 149 17.28 7.44 -6.14
CA LYS A 149 16.16 8.35 -5.88
C LYS A 149 14.82 7.61 -5.81
N GLY A 150 14.59 6.64 -6.71
CA GLY A 150 13.40 5.80 -6.67
C GLY A 150 13.37 4.85 -5.47
N CYS A 151 14.51 4.26 -5.09
CA CYS A 151 14.63 3.41 -3.90
C CYS A 151 14.30 4.18 -2.62
N ASN A 152 14.89 5.35 -2.42
CA ASN A 152 14.61 6.22 -1.28
C ASN A 152 13.13 6.62 -1.24
N PHE A 153 12.54 6.94 -2.40
CA PHE A 153 11.14 7.35 -2.48
C PHE A 153 10.19 6.25 -2.01
N VAL A 154 10.34 5.00 -2.49
CA VAL A 154 9.46 3.90 -2.08
C VAL A 154 9.67 3.52 -0.61
N LEU A 155 10.91 3.51 -0.12
CA LEU A 155 11.22 3.19 1.28
C LEU A 155 10.64 4.21 2.27
N LYS A 156 10.42 5.45 1.84
CA LYS A 156 9.86 6.53 2.67
C LYS A 156 8.34 6.67 2.56
N ASN A 157 7.76 6.39 1.40
CA ASN A 157 6.33 6.65 1.13
C ASN A 157 5.46 5.40 1.21
N ILE A 158 6.02 4.21 0.98
CA ILE A 158 5.23 2.98 0.90
C ILE A 158 5.46 2.17 2.19
N PRO A 159 4.46 2.07 3.08
CA PRO A 159 4.53 1.15 4.21
C PRO A 159 4.79 -0.27 3.72
N HIS A 160 5.56 -1.04 4.49
CA HIS A 160 5.83 -2.45 4.17
C HIS A 160 6.49 -2.65 2.78
N GLU A 161 7.22 -1.66 2.27
CA GLU A 161 7.94 -1.78 0.99
C GLU A 161 9.07 -2.82 1.05
N ALA A 162 9.85 -2.78 2.14
CA ALA A 162 10.97 -3.69 2.34
C ALA A 162 10.57 -4.93 3.14
N PHE A 163 11.13 -6.09 2.81
CA PHE A 163 10.86 -7.33 3.54
C PHE A 163 12.05 -8.30 3.55
N VAL A 164 12.05 -9.18 4.55
CA VAL A 164 12.93 -10.35 4.61
C VAL A 164 12.15 -11.57 4.12
N TYR A 165 12.80 -12.41 3.30
CA TYR A 165 12.25 -13.69 2.88
C TYR A 165 12.89 -14.87 3.63
N ALA A 166 12.07 -15.71 4.25
CA ALA A 166 12.49 -16.85 5.08
C ALA A 166 11.63 -18.11 4.81
N LYS A 167 12.02 -18.91 3.80
CA LYS A 167 11.31 -20.12 3.31
C LYS A 167 10.78 -21.12 4.35
N HIS A 168 11.43 -21.24 5.51
CA HIS A 168 11.08 -22.24 6.54
C HIS A 168 10.59 -21.62 7.85
N ALA A 169 10.29 -20.32 7.83
CA ALA A 169 9.65 -19.65 8.95
C ALA A 169 8.12 -19.78 8.84
N ASP A 170 7.43 -19.63 9.97
CA ASP A 170 5.95 -19.60 10.00
C ASP A 170 5.38 -18.50 9.09
N SER A 171 6.08 -17.36 9.02
CA SER A 171 5.86 -16.31 8.04
C SER A 171 7.04 -16.22 7.09
N GLU A 172 6.81 -16.59 5.82
CA GLU A 172 7.83 -16.55 4.77
C GLU A 172 8.24 -15.11 4.42
N PHE A 173 7.33 -14.14 4.57
CA PHE A 173 7.53 -12.73 4.23
C PHE A 173 7.40 -11.89 5.49
N ARG A 174 8.48 -11.25 5.92
CA ARG A 174 8.49 -10.37 7.09
C ARG A 174 8.74 -8.94 6.66
N PHE A 175 7.67 -8.15 6.61
CA PHE A 175 7.72 -6.77 6.15
C PHE A 175 8.28 -5.83 7.22
N GLN A 176 9.00 -4.81 6.78
CA GLN A 176 9.51 -3.74 7.62
C GLN A 176 8.57 -2.55 7.58
N ASN A 177 8.36 -1.92 8.74
CA ASN A 177 7.70 -0.62 8.81
C ASN A 177 8.59 0.46 8.18
N THR A 178 7.95 1.54 7.72
CA THR A 178 8.66 2.75 7.28
C THR A 178 9.50 3.29 8.43
N HIS A 179 10.82 3.36 8.24
CA HIS A 179 11.74 3.87 9.25
C HIS A 179 12.09 5.33 8.93
N PRO A 180 12.10 6.26 9.91
CA PRO A 180 12.45 7.66 9.66
C PRO A 180 13.89 7.82 9.16
N ASP A 181 14.78 6.87 9.52
CA ASP A 181 16.16 6.80 9.03
C ASP A 181 16.46 5.50 8.27
N ILE A 182 16.45 5.59 6.94
CA ILE A 182 16.79 4.47 6.06
C ILE A 182 18.28 4.34 5.79
N PHE A 183 19.12 5.33 6.18
CA PHE A 183 20.54 5.41 5.83
C PHE A 183 21.46 5.02 7.00
N PRO A 184 22.70 4.59 6.75
CA PRO A 184 23.23 4.15 5.47
C PRO A 184 22.71 2.75 5.10
N TYR A 185 22.77 2.43 3.80
CA TYR A 185 22.45 1.09 3.30
C TYR A 185 23.26 0.73 2.05
N LEU A 186 23.28 -0.56 1.72
CA LEU A 186 23.82 -1.07 0.47
C LEU A 186 22.68 -1.40 -0.49
N LEU A 187 22.70 -0.90 -1.71
CA LEU A 187 21.81 -1.33 -2.78
C LEU A 187 22.56 -2.24 -3.75
N ILE A 188 22.03 -3.43 -3.96
CA ILE A 188 22.52 -4.38 -4.97
C ILE A 188 21.46 -4.50 -6.06
N ASN A 189 21.71 -3.83 -7.18
CA ASN A 189 20.81 -3.84 -8.32
C ASN A 189 21.16 -4.99 -9.27
N ILE A 190 20.28 -5.96 -9.39
CA ILE A 190 20.46 -7.16 -10.21
C ILE A 190 19.65 -7.01 -11.51
N GLY A 191 20.31 -6.52 -12.55
CA GLY A 191 19.79 -6.44 -13.92
C GLY A 191 20.46 -7.46 -14.83
N SER A 192 20.87 -7.04 -16.03
CA SER A 192 21.70 -7.87 -16.91
C SER A 192 23.02 -8.27 -16.23
N GLY A 193 23.67 -7.32 -15.57
CA GLY A 193 24.75 -7.52 -14.61
C GLY A 193 24.32 -7.09 -13.20
N VAL A 194 25.30 -6.87 -12.32
CA VAL A 194 25.09 -6.46 -10.93
C VAL A 194 25.84 -5.16 -10.66
N SER A 195 25.15 -4.18 -10.07
CA SER A 195 25.78 -2.97 -9.53
C SER A 195 25.59 -2.91 -8.03
N ILE A 196 26.66 -2.58 -7.31
CA ILE A 196 26.71 -2.54 -5.85
C ILE A 196 27.01 -1.10 -5.44
N VAL A 197 26.08 -0.49 -4.69
CA VAL A 197 26.05 0.94 -4.42
C VAL A 197 25.90 1.16 -2.93
N LYS A 198 26.83 1.90 -2.34
CA LYS A 198 26.71 2.39 -0.98
C LYS A 198 25.92 3.69 -0.99
N VAL A 199 24.88 3.78 -0.18
CA VAL A 199 24.04 4.97 -0.04
C VAL A 199 24.17 5.50 1.39
N GLU A 200 24.65 6.72 1.53
CA GLU A 200 24.91 7.37 2.82
C GLU A 200 23.87 8.43 3.18
N SER A 201 23.26 9.06 2.17
CA SER A 201 22.14 9.99 2.33
C SER A 201 21.36 10.09 1.03
N GLU A 202 20.35 10.96 0.98
CA GLU A 202 19.50 11.18 -0.21
C GLU A 202 20.32 11.45 -1.49
N ASP A 203 21.34 12.30 -1.37
CA ASP A 203 22.15 12.76 -2.50
C ASP A 203 23.59 12.23 -2.48
N LYS A 204 23.96 11.44 -1.45
CA LYS A 204 25.32 10.91 -1.29
C LYS A 204 25.33 9.40 -1.43
N PHE A 205 25.81 8.94 -2.59
CA PHE A 205 25.98 7.52 -2.88
C PHE A 205 27.20 7.28 -3.78
N GLU A 206 27.74 6.06 -3.72
CA GLU A 206 28.91 5.65 -4.49
C GLU A 206 28.74 4.22 -5.02
N ARG A 207 29.00 4.02 -6.31
CA ARG A 207 29.09 2.67 -6.89
C ARG A 207 30.43 2.04 -6.52
N ILE A 208 30.44 1.34 -5.40
CA ILE A 208 31.63 0.70 -4.82
C ILE A 208 32.00 -0.63 -5.49
N GLY A 209 31.11 -1.22 -6.29
CA GLY A 209 31.38 -2.52 -6.92
C GLY A 209 30.36 -2.96 -7.97
N GLY A 210 30.57 -4.18 -8.48
CA GLY A 210 29.64 -4.85 -9.37
C GLY A 210 30.16 -6.18 -9.89
N SER A 211 29.32 -6.90 -10.63
CA SER A 211 29.65 -8.18 -11.27
C SER A 211 29.01 -8.25 -12.65
N SER A 212 29.68 -8.87 -13.62
CA SER A 212 29.07 -9.22 -14.90
C SER A 212 28.22 -10.49 -14.83
N ILE A 213 28.20 -11.18 -13.67
CA ILE A 213 27.41 -12.38 -13.41
C ILE A 213 26.09 -11.96 -12.77
N GLY A 214 25.08 -11.69 -13.60
CA GLY A 214 23.76 -11.25 -13.16
C GLY A 214 22.63 -12.00 -13.86
N GLY A 215 21.46 -11.37 -13.96
CA GLY A 215 20.29 -11.97 -14.59
C GLY A 215 20.45 -12.23 -16.09
N GLY A 216 21.27 -11.43 -16.78
CA GLY A 216 21.62 -11.65 -18.18
C GLY A 216 22.45 -12.92 -18.37
N THR A 217 23.35 -13.20 -17.43
CA THR A 217 24.17 -14.42 -17.42
C THR A 217 23.32 -15.65 -17.15
N PHE A 218 22.40 -15.56 -16.19
CA PHE A 218 21.42 -16.63 -15.93
C PHE A 218 20.60 -16.94 -17.18
N TRP A 219 20.05 -15.90 -17.82
CA TRP A 219 19.24 -16.08 -19.02
C TRP A 219 20.04 -16.65 -20.19
N GLY A 220 21.22 -16.09 -20.46
CA GLY A 220 22.07 -16.50 -21.58
C GLY A 220 22.57 -17.93 -21.45
N LEU A 221 23.18 -18.28 -20.31
CA LEU A 221 23.66 -19.64 -20.08
C LEU A 221 22.51 -20.64 -19.96
N GLY A 222 21.42 -20.27 -19.29
CA GLY A 222 20.23 -21.11 -19.19
C GLY A 222 19.66 -21.43 -20.57
N ALA A 223 19.58 -20.45 -21.47
CA ALA A 223 19.14 -20.68 -22.85
C ALA A 223 20.07 -21.64 -23.61
N LEU A 224 21.38 -21.55 -23.41
CA LEU A 224 22.34 -22.47 -24.03
C LEU A 224 22.19 -23.90 -23.51
N LEU A 225 22.04 -24.05 -22.18
CA LEU A 225 21.98 -25.34 -21.47
C LEU A 225 20.63 -26.05 -21.67
N THR A 226 19.51 -25.32 -21.58
CA THR A 226 18.16 -25.93 -21.59
C THR A 226 17.43 -25.79 -22.94
N LYS A 227 17.94 -24.94 -23.83
CA LYS A 227 17.27 -24.49 -25.07
C LYS A 227 16.01 -23.66 -24.84
N THR A 228 15.80 -23.15 -23.63
CA THR A 228 14.67 -22.29 -23.26
C THR A 228 14.97 -20.83 -23.60
N LYS A 229 14.05 -20.13 -24.28
CA LYS A 229 14.26 -18.73 -24.69
C LYS A 229 13.62 -17.70 -23.77
N ARG A 230 12.63 -18.09 -22.96
CA ARG A 230 11.94 -17.17 -22.05
C ARG A 230 12.52 -17.25 -20.64
N PHE A 231 12.70 -16.09 -20.02
CA PHE A 231 13.23 -15.97 -18.67
C PHE A 231 12.34 -16.67 -17.63
N ASP A 232 11.02 -16.48 -17.70
CA ASP A 232 10.04 -17.10 -16.78
C ASP A 232 10.05 -18.63 -16.86
N GLU A 233 10.13 -19.16 -18.07
CA GLU A 233 10.21 -20.62 -18.29
C GLU A 233 11.49 -21.19 -17.67
N LEU A 234 12.61 -20.46 -17.75
CA LEU A 234 13.88 -20.89 -17.15
C LEU A 234 13.81 -20.91 -15.61
N LEU A 235 13.16 -19.92 -15.01
CA LEU A 235 12.91 -19.90 -13.55
C LEU A 235 11.95 -21.02 -13.12
N GLN A 236 10.97 -21.36 -13.96
CA GLN A 236 10.07 -22.48 -13.72
C GLN A 236 10.79 -23.83 -13.81
N LEU A 237 11.73 -23.99 -14.74
CA LEU A 237 12.62 -25.17 -14.75
C LEU A 237 13.45 -25.23 -13.47
N ALA A 238 14.05 -24.10 -13.07
CA ALA A 238 14.83 -24.01 -11.86
C ALA A 238 14.00 -24.26 -10.59
N SER A 239 12.70 -23.98 -10.55
CA SER A 239 11.89 -24.28 -9.35
C SER A 239 11.66 -25.79 -9.14
N ARG A 240 11.75 -26.59 -10.20
CA ARG A 240 11.50 -28.05 -10.18
C ARG A 240 12.77 -28.90 -10.11
N GLY A 241 13.93 -28.30 -10.36
CA GLY A 241 15.21 -29.03 -10.44
C GLY A 241 15.84 -29.34 -9.08
N GLN A 242 16.75 -30.31 -9.11
CA GLN A 242 17.60 -30.71 -8.00
C GLN A 242 19.06 -30.40 -8.32
N HIS A 243 19.65 -29.40 -7.66
CA HIS A 243 21.01 -28.97 -7.98
C HIS A 243 22.08 -30.02 -7.59
N THR A 244 21.80 -30.87 -6.60
CA THR A 244 22.76 -31.85 -6.08
C THR A 244 23.15 -32.93 -7.08
N SER A 245 22.39 -33.11 -8.16
CA SER A 245 22.75 -34.03 -9.25
C SER A 245 23.86 -33.44 -10.14
N VAL A 246 23.94 -32.11 -10.25
CA VAL A 246 24.85 -31.36 -11.13
C VAL A 246 26.05 -30.79 -10.38
N ASP A 247 25.82 -30.32 -9.15
CA ASP A 247 26.84 -29.67 -8.32
C ASP A 247 27.66 -30.68 -7.52
N MET A 248 28.95 -30.37 -7.34
CA MET A 248 29.82 -31.07 -6.39
C MET A 248 29.68 -30.44 -5.00
N LEU A 249 29.28 -31.23 -4.01
CA LEU A 249 29.12 -30.79 -2.62
C LEU A 249 30.37 -31.12 -1.80
N VAL A 250 30.53 -30.48 -0.63
CA VAL A 250 31.63 -30.76 0.30
C VAL A 250 31.67 -32.25 0.67
N LYS A 251 30.52 -32.87 0.92
CA LYS A 251 30.45 -34.30 1.24
C LYS A 251 30.87 -35.22 0.10
N ASP A 252 30.76 -34.76 -1.15
CA ASP A 252 31.21 -35.55 -2.32
C ASP A 252 32.75 -35.59 -2.40
N ILE A 253 33.44 -34.60 -1.81
CA ILE A 253 34.91 -34.52 -1.76
C ILE A 253 35.46 -35.16 -0.48
N TYR A 254 34.86 -34.83 0.68
CA TYR A 254 35.39 -35.17 2.00
C TYR A 254 34.66 -36.31 2.71
N GLY A 255 33.62 -36.89 2.10
CA GLY A 255 32.79 -37.95 2.69
C GLY A 255 31.84 -37.48 3.80
N GLY A 256 31.77 -36.17 4.08
CA GLY A 256 30.95 -35.59 5.14
C GLY A 256 31.15 -34.07 5.26
N ALA A 257 30.88 -33.51 6.44
CA ALA A 257 31.21 -32.12 6.74
C ALA A 257 32.72 -31.91 6.90
N TYR A 258 33.23 -30.74 6.51
CA TYR A 258 34.63 -30.37 6.72
C TYR A 258 34.78 -29.52 7.99
N GLY A 259 34.86 -30.22 9.14
CA GLY A 259 34.74 -29.61 10.47
C GLY A 259 35.81 -28.56 10.81
N SER A 260 37.05 -28.71 10.35
CA SER A 260 38.13 -27.76 10.66
C SER A 260 37.94 -26.38 10.05
N LEU A 261 37.17 -26.27 8.96
CA LEU A 261 36.80 -25.01 8.32
C LEU A 261 35.33 -24.63 8.57
N GLY A 262 34.59 -25.43 9.33
CA GLY A 262 33.18 -25.21 9.61
C GLY A 262 32.26 -25.33 8.39
N LEU A 263 32.68 -26.06 7.34
CA LEU A 263 31.85 -26.25 6.13
C LEU A 263 30.94 -27.45 6.29
N THR A 264 29.63 -27.26 6.10
CA THR A 264 28.64 -28.34 6.15
C THR A 264 28.78 -29.25 4.93
N GLY A 265 28.39 -30.52 5.06
CA GLY A 265 28.52 -31.49 3.97
C GLY A 265 27.64 -31.17 2.75
N ASP A 266 26.50 -30.50 2.95
CA ASP A 266 25.56 -30.11 1.89
C ASP A 266 25.92 -28.79 1.19
N LEU A 267 26.99 -28.12 1.63
CA LEU A 267 27.47 -26.91 0.98
C LEU A 267 28.01 -27.23 -0.43
N ILE A 268 27.68 -26.39 -1.40
CA ILE A 268 28.23 -26.50 -2.76
C ILE A 268 29.73 -26.16 -2.70
N ALA A 269 30.57 -27.12 -3.08
CA ALA A 269 32.02 -26.93 -3.19
C ALA A 269 32.41 -26.47 -4.60
N SER A 270 31.75 -27.01 -5.63
CA SER A 270 31.94 -26.60 -7.03
C SER A 270 30.63 -26.70 -7.79
N SER A 271 30.07 -25.56 -8.19
CA SER A 271 28.91 -25.50 -9.09
C SER A 271 29.22 -26.18 -10.41
N PHE A 272 28.28 -26.98 -10.93
CA PHE A 272 28.46 -27.83 -12.11
C PHE A 272 29.60 -28.87 -12.03
N GLY A 273 30.23 -29.06 -10.87
CA GLY A 273 31.44 -29.88 -10.75
C GLY A 273 31.26 -31.35 -11.17
N LYS A 274 30.07 -31.94 -11.00
CA LYS A 274 29.81 -33.33 -11.42
C LYS A 274 29.72 -33.50 -12.93
N SER A 275 29.46 -32.43 -13.67
CA SER A 275 29.37 -32.46 -15.13
C SER A 275 30.70 -32.74 -15.82
N ALA A 276 31.82 -32.48 -15.15
CA ALA A 276 33.16 -32.76 -15.67
C ALA A 276 33.63 -34.20 -15.42
N THR A 277 32.99 -34.93 -14.50
CA THR A 277 33.47 -36.23 -14.00
C THR A 277 32.51 -37.38 -14.24
N THR A 278 31.28 -37.10 -14.67
CA THR A 278 30.21 -38.10 -14.79
C THR A 278 29.74 -38.17 -16.25
N ASP A 279 29.74 -39.36 -16.84
CA ASP A 279 29.20 -39.62 -18.19
C ASP A 279 27.65 -39.71 -18.20
N LYS A 280 26.99 -38.82 -17.44
CA LYS A 280 25.53 -38.81 -17.27
C LYS A 280 24.96 -37.54 -17.88
N GLU A 281 23.87 -37.68 -18.63
CA GLU A 281 23.07 -36.52 -19.04
C GLU A 281 22.28 -35.95 -17.86
N PHE A 282 22.35 -34.63 -17.68
CA PHE A 282 21.60 -33.91 -16.65
C PHE A 282 20.28 -33.38 -17.19
N SER A 283 19.24 -33.37 -16.35
CA SER A 283 17.96 -32.78 -16.72
C SER A 283 18.09 -31.26 -16.91
N LYS A 284 17.19 -30.67 -17.69
CA LYS A 284 17.16 -29.23 -17.92
C LYS A 284 16.83 -28.48 -16.63
N GLU A 285 15.95 -29.05 -15.84
CA GLU A 285 15.51 -28.58 -14.53
C GLU A 285 16.68 -28.51 -13.56
N ASP A 286 17.48 -29.57 -13.45
CA ASP A 286 18.63 -29.65 -12.54
C ASP A 286 19.72 -28.65 -12.93
N MET A 287 20.01 -28.54 -14.24
CA MET A 287 20.96 -27.54 -14.76
C MET A 287 20.48 -26.11 -14.50
N ALA A 288 19.19 -25.82 -14.70
CA ALA A 288 18.61 -24.51 -14.43
C ALA A 288 18.66 -24.18 -12.93
N LYS A 289 18.40 -25.17 -12.05
CA LYS A 289 18.51 -25.02 -10.60
C LYS A 289 19.94 -24.72 -10.16
N SER A 290 20.90 -25.51 -10.63
CA SER A 290 22.34 -25.32 -10.36
C SER A 290 22.82 -23.94 -10.84
N LEU A 291 22.42 -23.51 -12.04
CA LEU A 291 22.73 -22.18 -12.56
C LEU A 291 22.16 -21.05 -11.69
N LEU A 292 20.89 -21.17 -11.27
CA LEU A 292 20.25 -20.19 -10.40
C LEU A 292 20.96 -20.09 -9.04
N HIS A 293 21.32 -21.24 -8.46
CA HIS A 293 22.07 -21.30 -7.19
C HIS A 293 23.45 -20.68 -7.32
N MET A 294 24.21 -21.01 -8.37
CA MET A 294 25.55 -20.47 -8.60
C MET A 294 25.52 -18.94 -8.63
N ILE A 295 24.62 -18.36 -9.43
CA ILE A 295 24.53 -16.90 -9.59
C ILE A 295 24.03 -16.24 -8.31
N SER A 296 23.00 -16.80 -7.67
CA SER A 296 22.44 -16.24 -6.42
C SER A 296 23.44 -16.30 -5.26
N ASN A 297 24.23 -17.37 -5.16
CA ASN A 297 25.28 -17.52 -4.15
C ASN A 297 26.42 -16.54 -4.38
N ASP A 298 26.87 -16.35 -5.63
CA ASP A 298 27.90 -15.35 -5.98
C ASP A 298 27.44 -13.94 -5.57
N ILE A 299 26.21 -13.58 -5.92
CA ILE A 299 25.61 -12.30 -5.53
C ILE A 299 25.53 -12.15 -4.00
N GLY A 300 25.08 -13.19 -3.29
CA GLY A 300 25.02 -13.19 -1.83
C GLY A 300 26.41 -13.06 -1.18
N GLN A 301 27.43 -13.69 -1.74
CA GLN A 301 28.80 -13.59 -1.25
C GLN A 301 29.37 -12.18 -1.48
N LEU A 302 29.18 -11.60 -2.67
CA LEU A 302 29.56 -10.21 -2.94
C LEU A 302 28.85 -9.24 -1.99
N ALA A 303 27.55 -9.45 -1.75
CA ALA A 303 26.80 -8.66 -0.80
C ALA A 303 27.43 -8.66 0.60
N CYS A 304 27.83 -9.84 1.10
CA CYS A 304 28.50 -9.96 2.39
C CYS A 304 29.82 -9.22 2.44
N LEU A 305 30.65 -9.39 1.40
CA LEU A 305 31.98 -8.79 1.35
C LEU A 305 31.89 -7.27 1.35
N TYR A 306 31.05 -6.67 0.52
CA TYR A 306 30.88 -5.23 0.47
C TYR A 306 30.17 -4.68 1.72
N ALA A 307 29.16 -5.37 2.24
CA ALA A 307 28.50 -4.97 3.49
C ALA A 307 29.50 -4.92 4.65
N ARG A 308 30.35 -5.95 4.80
CA ARG A 308 31.40 -5.99 5.84
C ARG A 308 32.49 -4.96 5.61
N LEU A 309 32.97 -4.82 4.38
CA LEU A 309 34.02 -3.85 4.04
C LEU A 309 33.61 -2.41 4.41
N HIS A 310 32.32 -2.10 4.29
CA HIS A 310 31.77 -0.76 4.56
C HIS A 310 30.99 -0.66 5.88
N ASN A 311 31.02 -1.69 6.74
CA ASN A 311 30.30 -1.75 8.02
C ASN A 311 28.79 -1.45 7.90
N LEU A 312 28.13 -2.05 6.90
CA LEU A 312 26.70 -1.91 6.64
C LEU A 312 25.96 -3.18 7.06
N THR A 313 24.84 -3.02 7.74
CA THR A 313 23.98 -4.13 8.20
C THR A 313 22.75 -4.33 7.31
N ARG A 314 22.35 -3.32 6.53
CA ARG A 314 21.18 -3.37 5.64
C ARG A 314 21.60 -3.46 4.18
N VAL A 315 21.19 -4.53 3.51
CA VAL A 315 21.41 -4.73 2.08
C VAL A 315 20.08 -4.88 1.37
N TYR A 316 19.70 -3.87 0.60
CA TYR A 316 18.53 -3.91 -0.27
C TYR A 316 18.89 -4.51 -1.62
N PHE A 317 18.06 -5.42 -2.08
CA PHE A 317 18.16 -6.00 -3.40
C PHE A 317 17.11 -5.37 -4.32
N GLY A 318 17.58 -4.77 -5.41
CA GLY A 318 16.75 -4.19 -6.45
C GLY A 318 16.99 -4.86 -7.80
N GLY A 319 16.28 -4.39 -8.82
CA GLY A 319 16.38 -4.91 -10.17
C GLY A 319 15.43 -6.08 -10.42
N PHE A 320 15.37 -6.55 -11.66
CA PHE A 320 14.30 -7.44 -12.12
C PHE A 320 14.70 -8.91 -12.24
N PHE A 321 15.79 -9.31 -11.59
CA PHE A 321 16.18 -10.71 -11.54
C PHE A 321 15.37 -11.52 -10.51
N ILE A 322 15.06 -10.90 -9.36
CA ILE A 322 14.44 -11.58 -8.22
C ILE A 322 12.96 -11.87 -8.50
N ARG A 323 12.18 -10.86 -8.90
CA ARG A 323 10.75 -10.92 -9.28
C ARG A 323 9.88 -11.67 -8.29
N GLY A 324 10.17 -11.55 -7.00
CA GLY A 324 9.46 -12.31 -5.96
C GLY A 324 9.64 -13.83 -6.05
N HIS A 325 10.63 -14.36 -6.79
CA HIS A 325 10.89 -15.79 -6.85
C HIS A 325 11.43 -16.32 -5.51
N PRO A 326 10.69 -17.19 -4.81
CA PRO A 326 11.08 -17.72 -3.49
C PRO A 326 12.47 -18.36 -3.47
N VAL A 327 12.82 -19.10 -4.53
CA VAL A 327 14.11 -19.80 -4.64
C VAL A 327 15.27 -18.82 -4.66
N THR A 328 15.16 -17.74 -5.44
CA THR A 328 16.21 -16.71 -5.57
C THR A 328 16.39 -15.98 -4.24
N MET A 329 15.29 -15.48 -3.66
CA MET A 329 15.32 -14.76 -2.39
C MET A 329 15.88 -15.65 -1.27
N HIS A 330 15.43 -16.91 -1.17
CA HIS A 330 15.94 -17.86 -0.20
C HIS A 330 17.45 -18.07 -0.32
N THR A 331 17.95 -18.27 -1.54
CA THR A 331 19.37 -18.55 -1.78
C THR A 331 20.23 -17.36 -1.40
N ILE A 332 19.81 -16.14 -1.75
CA ILE A 332 20.50 -14.90 -1.37
C ILE A 332 20.50 -14.72 0.15
N THR A 333 19.34 -14.85 0.81
CA THR A 333 19.22 -14.73 2.27
C THR A 333 20.09 -15.77 2.98
N TYR A 334 20.04 -17.03 2.53
CA TYR A 334 20.83 -18.11 3.12
C TYR A 334 22.33 -17.85 2.98
N SER A 335 22.80 -17.48 1.78
CA SER A 335 24.20 -17.14 1.52
C SER A 335 24.66 -16.01 2.43
N ILE A 336 23.86 -14.94 2.55
CA ILE A 336 24.22 -13.83 3.43
C ILE A 336 24.32 -14.26 4.89
N ASN A 337 23.31 -14.94 5.39
CA ASN A 337 23.27 -15.37 6.78
C ASN A 337 24.41 -16.35 7.10
N PHE A 338 24.78 -17.23 6.17
CA PHE A 338 25.88 -18.17 6.33
C PHE A 338 27.22 -17.45 6.57
N PHE A 339 27.55 -16.46 5.74
CA PHE A 339 28.84 -15.75 5.87
C PHE A 339 28.85 -14.71 6.98
N THR A 340 27.71 -14.10 7.29
CA THR A 340 27.61 -12.97 8.23
C THR A 340 27.12 -13.36 9.62
N LYS A 341 26.64 -14.60 9.81
CA LYS A 341 26.07 -15.07 11.08
C LYS A 341 24.94 -14.16 11.60
N GLY A 342 24.17 -13.58 10.68
CA GLY A 342 23.05 -12.68 10.98
C GLY A 342 23.42 -11.21 11.18
N GLU A 343 24.70 -10.83 11.08
CA GLU A 343 25.12 -9.41 11.20
C GLU A 343 24.58 -8.53 10.06
N VAL A 344 24.31 -9.13 8.90
CA VAL A 344 23.81 -8.43 7.71
C VAL A 344 22.44 -8.99 7.32
N GLN A 345 21.49 -8.10 7.12
CA GLN A 345 20.13 -8.42 6.72
C GLN A 345 19.93 -8.21 5.22
N ALA A 346 19.48 -9.26 4.54
CA ALA A 346 19.02 -9.21 3.16
C ALA A 346 17.58 -8.71 3.11
N LEU A 347 17.37 -7.60 2.41
CA LEU A 347 16.07 -6.93 2.27
C LEU A 347 15.68 -6.88 0.79
N PHE A 348 14.45 -7.28 0.50
CA PHE A 348 13.84 -7.24 -0.82
C PHE A 348 12.80 -6.13 -0.88
N LEU A 349 12.48 -5.65 -2.07
CA LEU A 349 11.54 -4.54 -2.29
C LEU A 349 10.33 -5.02 -3.07
N ARG A 350 9.11 -4.67 -2.64
CA ARG A 350 7.88 -5.00 -3.39
C ARG A 350 7.91 -4.40 -4.79
N HIS A 351 8.48 -3.21 -4.93
CA HIS A 351 8.53 -2.44 -6.16
C HIS A 351 9.93 -2.36 -6.79
N GLU A 352 10.78 -3.38 -6.58
CA GLU A 352 12.16 -3.48 -7.10
C GLU A 352 12.30 -3.19 -8.61
N GLY A 353 11.24 -3.48 -9.38
CA GLY A 353 11.21 -3.33 -10.84
C GLY A 353 10.94 -1.91 -11.34
N TYR A 354 10.55 -0.97 -10.47
CA TYR A 354 10.10 0.37 -10.85
C TYR A 354 11.07 1.49 -10.45
N LEU A 355 12.09 1.18 -9.64
CA LEU A 355 12.96 2.19 -9.01
C LEU A 355 13.57 3.19 -10.01
N GLY A 356 14.08 2.72 -11.15
CA GLY A 356 14.64 3.60 -12.19
C GLY A 356 13.60 4.53 -12.81
N ALA A 357 12.40 4.03 -13.11
CA ALA A 357 11.31 4.83 -13.67
C ALA A 357 10.79 5.87 -12.66
N ILE A 358 10.67 5.49 -11.38
CA ILE A 358 10.31 6.40 -10.28
C ILE A 358 11.36 7.52 -10.18
N GLY A 359 12.65 7.19 -10.15
CA GLY A 359 13.70 8.21 -10.07
C GLY A 359 13.72 9.15 -11.28
N ALA A 360 13.58 8.62 -12.49
CA ALA A 360 13.52 9.43 -13.70
C ALA A 360 12.30 10.35 -13.71
N PHE A 361 11.16 9.87 -13.21
CA PHE A 361 9.95 10.68 -13.03
C PHE A 361 10.19 11.81 -12.02
N LEU A 362 10.72 11.49 -10.83
CA LEU A 362 10.95 12.46 -9.77
C LEU A 362 11.92 13.56 -10.19
N LYS A 363 12.95 13.24 -10.97
CA LYS A 363 13.86 14.23 -11.56
C LYS A 363 13.16 15.15 -12.55
N GLY A 364 12.26 14.61 -13.37
CA GLY A 364 11.40 15.42 -14.24
C GLY A 364 10.38 16.28 -13.50
N ALA A 365 10.11 15.96 -12.25
CA ALA A 365 9.16 16.65 -11.39
C ALA A 365 9.83 17.60 -10.38
N GLU A 366 11.15 17.77 -10.38
CA GLU A 366 11.86 18.61 -9.39
C GLU A 366 11.32 20.06 -9.31
N GLU A 367 10.82 20.61 -10.42
CA GLU A 367 10.16 21.93 -10.46
C GLU A 367 8.86 21.99 -9.61
N ASP A 368 8.21 20.85 -9.37
CA ASP A 368 6.97 20.72 -8.60
C ASP A 368 7.19 20.21 -7.17
N ASN A 369 8.45 20.02 -6.74
CA ASN A 369 8.83 19.52 -5.42
C ASN A 369 7.98 18.31 -4.94
N PRO A 370 8.04 17.13 -5.60
CA PRO A 370 7.23 15.95 -5.23
C PRO A 370 7.47 15.47 -3.80
N ASN A 371 8.60 15.85 -3.18
CA ASN A 371 8.95 15.57 -1.79
C ASN A 371 8.18 16.43 -0.76
N GLN A 372 7.41 17.44 -1.19
CA GLN A 372 6.52 18.22 -0.32
C GLN A 372 5.24 17.48 0.02
N TYR A 373 4.94 16.39 -0.69
CA TYR A 373 3.73 15.61 -0.51
C TYR A 373 4.07 14.21 -0.04
N SER A 374 3.16 13.63 0.74
CA SER A 374 3.16 12.21 1.02
C SER A 374 2.36 11.49 -0.07
N TRP A 375 2.76 10.26 -0.38
CA TRP A 375 2.13 9.43 -1.39
C TRP A 375 1.69 8.10 -0.79
N GLY A 376 0.47 7.65 -1.08
CA GLY A 376 -0.07 6.37 -0.62
C GLY A 376 -0.29 5.39 -1.77
N GLU A 377 -0.05 4.11 -1.55
CA GLU A 377 -0.37 3.06 -2.53
C GLU A 377 -1.88 2.92 -2.71
N ASN A 378 -2.36 2.97 -3.96
CA ASN A 378 -3.76 2.70 -4.27
C ASN A 378 -3.95 1.19 -4.47
N TYR A 379 -4.52 0.52 -3.46
CA TYR A 379 -4.76 -0.94 -3.48
C TYR A 379 -5.77 -1.40 -4.53
N ALA A 380 -6.68 -0.51 -4.98
CA ALA A 380 -7.66 -0.85 -5.99
C ALA A 380 -7.03 -0.94 -7.39
N GLY A 381 -6.12 -0.02 -7.72
CA GLY A 381 -5.38 0.01 -8.98
C GLY A 381 -4.17 -0.91 -9.03
N SER A 382 -3.46 -1.07 -7.91
CA SER A 382 -2.18 -1.79 -7.89
C SER A 382 -2.34 -3.31 -8.00
N SER A 383 -1.36 -3.98 -8.61
CA SER A 383 -1.34 -5.44 -8.82
C SER A 383 -0.85 -6.23 -7.59
N GLY A 384 -0.03 -5.62 -6.73
CA GLY A 384 0.60 -6.26 -5.57
C GLY A 384 1.78 -7.19 -5.90
N LEU A 385 2.52 -7.61 -4.88
CA LEU A 385 3.58 -8.61 -4.89
C LEU A 385 2.99 -10.01 -5.08
N MET A 386 3.28 -10.65 -6.20
CA MET A 386 2.81 -12.00 -6.50
C MET A 386 3.83 -13.05 -6.05
N SER A 387 3.37 -14.12 -5.37
CA SER A 387 4.18 -15.33 -5.20
C SER A 387 3.93 -16.28 -6.36
N VAL A 388 5.01 -16.60 -7.07
CA VAL A 388 5.08 -17.64 -8.10
C VAL A 388 5.31 -19.00 -7.44
N SER A 389 4.37 -19.43 -6.60
CA SER A 389 4.37 -20.80 -6.08
C SER A 389 4.11 -21.78 -7.24
N PRO A 390 4.90 -22.86 -7.37
CA PRO A 390 4.79 -23.82 -8.48
C PRO A 390 3.47 -24.62 -8.50
N ASP A 391 2.70 -24.62 -7.41
CA ASP A 391 1.47 -25.41 -7.25
C ASP A 391 0.18 -24.69 -7.71
N LEU A 392 0.23 -23.40 -8.03
CA LEU A 392 -0.93 -22.66 -8.52
C LEU A 392 -1.00 -22.73 -10.05
N ASN A 393 -2.05 -23.39 -10.54
CA ASN A 393 -2.33 -23.61 -11.97
C ASN A 393 -2.13 -22.32 -12.81
N PRO A 394 -1.27 -22.33 -13.84
CA PRO A 394 -1.03 -21.17 -14.70
C PRO A 394 -2.25 -20.74 -15.55
N MET A 395 -3.35 -21.50 -15.53
CA MET A 395 -4.60 -21.14 -16.22
C MET A 395 -5.23 -19.82 -15.72
N GLN A 396 -4.88 -19.33 -14.52
CA GLN A 396 -5.35 -18.02 -14.04
C GLN A 396 -4.61 -16.82 -14.66
N ARG A 397 -3.48 -17.01 -15.36
CA ARG A 397 -2.87 -15.93 -16.18
C ARG A 397 -3.71 -15.55 -17.40
N VAL A 398 -4.76 -16.30 -17.74
CA VAL A 398 -5.39 -16.21 -19.07
C VAL A 398 -6.42 -15.07 -19.19
N ARG A 399 -6.76 -14.35 -18.11
CA ARG A 399 -7.71 -13.20 -18.20
C ARG A 399 -7.36 -11.93 -17.43
N SER A 400 -6.30 -11.91 -16.61
CA SER A 400 -5.84 -10.68 -15.95
C SER A 400 -4.31 -10.69 -15.90
N GLY A 401 -3.65 -9.64 -16.41
CA GLY A 401 -2.24 -9.38 -16.12
C GLY A 401 -1.20 -9.76 -17.17
N THR A 402 -1.21 -9.11 -18.33
CA THR A 402 0.01 -8.95 -19.16
C THR A 402 0.90 -7.80 -18.64
N PHE A 403 0.43 -7.05 -17.63
CA PHE A 403 1.06 -5.85 -17.10
C PHE A 403 0.94 -5.83 -15.58
N ASP A 404 2.06 -5.52 -14.92
CA ASP A 404 2.04 -5.17 -13.49
C ASP A 404 1.92 -3.65 -13.37
N MET A 405 1.11 -3.19 -12.41
CA MET A 405 0.84 -1.78 -12.18
C MET A 405 1.02 -1.42 -10.71
N LEU A 406 1.65 -0.27 -10.47
CA LEU A 406 1.64 0.44 -9.19
C LEU A 406 0.97 1.79 -9.42
N GLU A 407 -0.07 2.07 -8.64
CA GLU A 407 -0.71 3.38 -8.58
C GLU A 407 -0.46 4.01 -7.20
N MET A 408 -0.08 5.28 -7.18
CA MET A 408 0.10 6.03 -5.94
C MET A 408 -0.67 7.33 -5.97
N ASP A 409 -1.52 7.55 -4.96
CA ASP A 409 -2.28 8.77 -4.78
C ASP A 409 -1.50 9.78 -3.96
N ARG A 410 -1.52 11.03 -4.40
CA ARG A 410 -0.96 12.14 -3.62
C ARG A 410 -1.90 12.48 -2.47
N LEU A 411 -1.37 12.50 -1.25
CA LEU A 411 -2.10 13.00 -0.10
C LEU A 411 -2.15 14.53 -0.13
N GLU A 412 -3.24 15.11 0.40
CA GLU A 412 -3.44 16.57 0.40
C GLU A 412 -2.36 17.32 1.20
N ARG A 413 -1.83 16.66 2.23
CA ARG A 413 -0.84 17.21 3.16
C ARG A 413 0.29 16.22 3.36
N GLN A 414 1.46 16.76 3.70
CA GLN A 414 2.56 15.95 4.18
C GLN A 414 2.19 15.34 5.53
N LEU A 415 2.27 14.02 5.64
CA LEU A 415 2.15 13.31 6.90
C LEU A 415 3.46 13.41 7.68
N VAL A 416 3.35 13.58 8.99
CA VAL A 416 4.48 13.67 9.92
C VAL A 416 4.10 12.95 11.22
N ASN A 417 5.10 12.35 11.86
CA ASN A 417 4.90 11.71 13.15
C ASN A 417 4.28 12.69 14.15
N LEU A 418 3.33 12.19 14.95
CA LEU A 418 2.78 12.93 16.07
C LEU A 418 3.94 13.33 16.99
N PRO A 419 4.14 14.61 17.33
CA PRO A 419 5.27 15.05 18.15
C PRO A 419 5.34 14.43 19.56
N LEU A 420 4.23 13.85 20.03
CA LEU A 420 4.12 13.18 21.32
C LEU A 420 4.35 11.66 21.23
N LEU A 421 4.60 11.12 20.02
CA LEU A 421 4.95 9.72 19.84
C LEU A 421 6.36 9.47 20.36
N GLN A 422 6.48 8.71 21.44
CA GLN A 422 7.74 8.53 22.18
C GLN A 422 8.84 7.86 21.33
N ASP A 423 8.48 6.82 20.58
CA ASP A 423 9.39 6.10 19.68
C ASP A 423 8.68 5.77 18.36
N PRO A 424 8.81 6.64 17.34
CA PRO A 424 8.24 6.39 16.03
C PRO A 424 8.81 5.14 15.33
N SER A 425 10.04 4.75 15.67
CA SER A 425 10.73 3.64 15.00
C SER A 425 10.18 2.27 15.42
N SER A 426 9.73 2.15 16.68
CA SER A 426 9.14 0.93 17.21
C SER A 426 7.60 0.94 17.21
N TYR A 427 6.97 2.04 16.80
CA TYR A 427 5.52 2.16 16.81
C TYR A 427 4.89 1.33 15.69
N ILE A 428 4.00 0.42 16.08
CA ILE A 428 3.24 -0.44 15.19
C ILE A 428 1.76 -0.11 15.43
N PRO A 429 1.07 0.57 14.50
CA PRO A 429 -0.32 0.96 14.71
C PRO A 429 -1.29 -0.22 14.65
N ASP A 430 -0.93 -1.27 13.91
CA ASP A 430 -1.79 -2.43 13.70
C ASP A 430 -1.36 -3.57 14.64
N THR A 431 -2.24 -3.95 15.56
CA THR A 431 -1.91 -4.92 16.62
C THR A 431 -1.96 -6.39 16.18
N VAL A 432 -2.55 -6.68 15.03
CA VAL A 432 -2.70 -8.04 14.49
C VAL A 432 -2.21 -8.08 13.05
N ASP A 433 -1.16 -8.85 12.79
CA ASP A 433 -0.68 -9.15 11.45
C ASP A 433 -1.42 -10.39 10.91
N LEU A 434 -2.36 -10.16 10.00
CA LEU A 434 -3.15 -11.19 9.35
C LEU A 434 -2.33 -11.94 8.29
N THR A 435 -1.12 -11.50 7.91
CA THR A 435 -0.21 -12.32 7.11
C THR A 435 0.32 -13.50 7.94
N GLU A 436 0.61 -13.27 9.22
CA GLU A 436 1.14 -14.29 10.12
C GLU A 436 0.04 -15.11 10.82
N ASP A 437 -1.05 -14.48 11.26
CA ASP A 437 -2.16 -15.17 11.95
C ASP A 437 -3.22 -15.66 10.95
N ALA A 438 -3.12 -16.95 10.59
CA ALA A 438 -4.05 -17.58 9.65
C ALA A 438 -5.51 -17.66 10.18
N LEU A 439 -5.71 -17.83 11.49
CA LEU A 439 -7.04 -17.93 12.07
C LEU A 439 -7.72 -16.56 12.11
N ALA A 440 -7.00 -15.53 12.56
CA ALA A 440 -7.48 -14.16 12.51
C ALA A 440 -7.74 -13.72 11.06
N ARG A 441 -6.84 -14.07 10.12
CA ARG A 441 -7.04 -13.81 8.68
C ARG A 441 -8.33 -14.42 8.17
N GLN A 442 -8.59 -15.70 8.46
CA GLN A 442 -9.81 -16.37 8.01
C GLN A 442 -11.05 -15.70 8.59
N TYR A 443 -11.02 -15.37 9.89
CA TYR A 443 -12.10 -14.67 10.57
C TYR A 443 -12.40 -13.32 9.92
N TRP A 444 -11.39 -12.46 9.79
CA TRP A 444 -11.56 -11.12 9.25
C TRP A 444 -12.00 -11.15 7.79
N LEU A 445 -11.36 -11.93 6.93
CA LEU A 445 -11.78 -12.05 5.52
C LEU A 445 -13.24 -12.50 5.40
N TYR A 446 -13.68 -13.44 6.24
CA TYR A 446 -15.08 -13.84 6.29
C TYR A 446 -16.00 -12.69 6.73
N CYS A 447 -15.64 -11.94 7.79
CA CYS A 447 -16.41 -10.77 8.22
C CYS A 447 -16.56 -9.73 7.11
N PHE A 448 -15.49 -9.43 6.35
CA PHE A 448 -15.54 -8.47 5.24
C PHE A 448 -16.34 -8.98 4.04
N GLU A 449 -16.30 -10.29 3.74
CA GLU A 449 -17.12 -10.89 2.68
C GLU A 449 -18.62 -10.85 3.04
N GLU A 450 -18.97 -11.21 4.27
CA GLU A 450 -20.35 -11.20 4.76
C GLU A 450 -20.93 -9.78 4.82
N ALA A 451 -20.13 -8.80 5.25
CA ALA A 451 -20.57 -7.41 5.35
C ALA A 451 -20.74 -6.72 3.98
N LEU A 452 -20.26 -7.35 2.88
CA LEU A 452 -20.23 -6.75 1.55
C LEU A 452 -21.62 -6.33 1.06
N ASP A 453 -22.64 -7.15 1.33
CA ASP A 453 -24.04 -6.82 0.95
C ASP A 453 -24.52 -5.53 1.62
N GLY A 454 -24.25 -5.37 2.92
CA GLY A 454 -24.58 -4.16 3.67
C GLY A 454 -23.87 -2.93 3.10
N VAL A 455 -22.59 -3.05 2.76
CA VAL A 455 -21.81 -1.95 2.15
C VAL A 455 -22.36 -1.57 0.78
N VAL A 456 -22.69 -2.56 -0.07
CA VAL A 456 -23.30 -2.33 -1.39
C VAL A 456 -24.65 -1.61 -1.25
N ASN A 457 -25.49 -2.04 -0.32
CA ASN A 457 -26.78 -1.42 -0.06
C ASN A 457 -26.63 0.03 0.41
N ARG A 458 -25.67 0.31 1.31
CA ARG A 458 -25.35 1.67 1.77
C ARG A 458 -24.82 2.55 0.64
N ALA A 459 -23.94 2.02 -0.21
CA ALA A 459 -23.43 2.72 -1.38
C ALA A 459 -24.59 3.15 -2.31
N VAL A 460 -25.53 2.24 -2.62
CA VAL A 460 -26.73 2.57 -3.41
C VAL A 460 -27.61 3.61 -2.70
N ALA A 461 -27.88 3.44 -1.41
CA ALA A 461 -28.73 4.35 -0.63
C ALA A 461 -28.14 5.76 -0.47
N SER A 462 -26.81 5.90 -0.56
CA SER A 462 -26.13 7.19 -0.54
C SER A 462 -26.47 8.05 -1.77
N GLN A 463 -26.83 7.44 -2.90
CA GLN A 463 -27.07 8.12 -4.19
C GLN A 463 -28.39 7.62 -4.85
N PRO A 464 -29.56 7.81 -4.21
CA PRO A 464 -30.83 7.24 -4.65
C PRO A 464 -31.33 7.86 -5.96
N ASP A 465 -30.94 9.10 -6.24
CA ASP A 465 -31.38 9.85 -7.42
C ASP A 465 -30.56 9.52 -8.68
N LEU A 466 -29.57 8.62 -8.57
CA LEU A 466 -28.71 8.20 -9.68
C LEU A 466 -29.01 6.75 -10.08
N PRO A 467 -29.71 6.49 -11.21
CA PRO A 467 -30.04 5.14 -11.67
C PRO A 467 -28.81 4.23 -11.88
N GLN A 468 -27.66 4.82 -12.22
CA GLN A 468 -26.39 4.11 -12.41
C GLN A 468 -25.72 3.70 -11.08
N ALA A 469 -26.25 4.09 -9.91
CA ALA A 469 -25.69 3.71 -8.62
C ALA A 469 -25.70 2.18 -8.44
N VAL A 470 -26.79 1.50 -8.80
CA VAL A 470 -26.89 0.04 -8.67
C VAL A 470 -25.84 -0.67 -9.51
N GLU A 471 -25.65 -0.26 -10.76
CA GLU A 471 -24.65 -0.86 -11.66
C GLU A 471 -23.22 -0.64 -11.14
N ARG A 472 -22.89 0.58 -10.70
CA ARG A 472 -21.57 0.87 -10.13
C ARG A 472 -21.31 0.11 -8.82
N ALA A 473 -22.33 -0.05 -7.98
CA ALA A 473 -22.22 -0.80 -6.73
C ALA A 473 -21.95 -2.29 -6.99
N GLU A 474 -22.52 -2.86 -8.06
CA GLU A 474 -22.24 -4.23 -8.48
C GLU A 474 -20.81 -4.39 -9.04
N LYS A 475 -20.32 -3.40 -9.80
CA LYS A 475 -18.90 -3.37 -10.23
C LYS A 475 -17.95 -3.28 -9.03
N PHE A 476 -18.28 -2.46 -8.04
CA PHE A 476 -17.58 -2.40 -6.75
C PHE A 476 -17.54 -3.77 -6.08
N ARG A 477 -18.69 -4.43 -5.92
CA ARG A 477 -18.80 -5.77 -5.33
C ARG A 477 -17.84 -6.75 -5.99
N GLN A 478 -17.89 -6.84 -7.32
CA GLN A 478 -17.07 -7.80 -8.06
C GLN A 478 -15.58 -7.54 -7.88
N LYS A 479 -15.17 -6.27 -7.97
CA LYS A 479 -13.76 -5.88 -7.82
C LYS A 479 -13.25 -6.14 -6.39
N TYR A 480 -14.01 -5.72 -5.38
CA TYR A 480 -13.62 -5.88 -3.98
C TYR A 480 -13.59 -7.36 -3.57
N LEU A 481 -14.59 -8.15 -3.97
CA LEU A 481 -14.61 -9.60 -3.73
C LEU A 481 -13.40 -10.29 -4.36
N HIS A 482 -13.02 -9.89 -5.58
CA HIS A 482 -11.82 -10.42 -6.23
C HIS A 482 -10.55 -10.11 -5.41
N LYS A 483 -10.42 -8.90 -4.86
CA LYS A 483 -9.29 -8.54 -3.98
C LYS A 483 -9.27 -9.38 -2.69
N LEU A 484 -10.42 -9.60 -2.06
CA LEU A 484 -10.50 -10.47 -0.88
C LEU A 484 -10.07 -11.91 -1.19
N GLN A 485 -10.45 -12.47 -2.34
CA GLN A 485 -9.97 -13.80 -2.75
C GLN A 485 -8.46 -13.82 -2.99
N THR A 486 -7.90 -12.77 -3.61
CA THR A 486 -6.45 -12.66 -3.77
C THR A 486 -5.75 -12.63 -2.41
N LEU A 487 -6.21 -11.83 -1.46
CA LEU A 487 -5.63 -11.73 -0.11
C LEU A 487 -5.79 -13.01 0.71
N ARG A 488 -6.84 -13.80 0.45
CA ARG A 488 -7.01 -15.14 1.05
C ARG A 488 -5.90 -16.09 0.66
N HIS A 489 -5.46 -16.04 -0.59
CA HIS A 489 -4.42 -16.92 -1.12
C HIS A 489 -3.00 -16.32 -1.03
N GLN A 490 -2.89 -15.00 -1.05
CA GLN A 490 -1.65 -14.24 -1.07
C GLN A 490 -1.74 -13.06 -0.08
N PRO A 491 -1.70 -13.33 1.23
CA PRO A 491 -1.86 -12.30 2.26
C PRO A 491 -0.67 -11.35 2.38
N PHE A 492 0.37 -11.49 1.56
CA PHE A 492 1.55 -10.61 1.52
C PHE A 492 1.53 -9.70 0.27
N ALA A 493 0.46 -9.75 -0.54
CA ALA A 493 0.43 -9.09 -1.84
C ALA A 493 0.61 -7.56 -1.76
N TYR A 494 0.22 -6.92 -0.67
CA TYR A 494 0.34 -5.46 -0.54
C TYR A 494 1.15 -5.05 0.69
N GLY A 495 2.07 -5.90 1.14
CA GLY A 495 2.74 -5.78 2.43
C GLY A 495 2.12 -6.71 3.47
N SER A 496 2.31 -6.39 4.76
CA SER A 496 1.56 -7.06 5.84
C SER A 496 0.07 -6.79 5.66
N LEU A 497 -0.73 -7.86 5.69
CA LEU A 497 -2.19 -7.79 5.68
C LEU A 497 -2.64 -7.45 7.10
N THR A 498 -3.29 -6.31 7.24
CA THR A 498 -3.88 -5.87 8.51
C THR A 498 -5.35 -5.54 8.30
N VAL A 499 -6.11 -5.39 9.39
CA VAL A 499 -7.51 -4.94 9.31
C VAL A 499 -7.59 -3.56 8.63
N ARG A 500 -6.64 -2.66 8.91
CA ARG A 500 -6.49 -1.37 8.21
C ARG A 500 -6.37 -1.56 6.70
N SER A 501 -5.47 -2.43 6.24
CA SER A 501 -5.30 -2.66 4.80
C SER A 501 -6.56 -3.20 4.09
N LEU A 502 -7.38 -3.99 4.80
CA LEU A 502 -8.69 -4.45 4.29
C LEU A 502 -9.69 -3.30 4.17
N LEU A 503 -9.73 -2.42 5.18
CA LEU A 503 -10.58 -1.23 5.19
C LEU A 503 -10.16 -0.26 4.08
N ASP A 504 -8.86 0.05 3.97
CA ASP A 504 -8.32 0.92 2.92
C ASP A 504 -8.58 0.34 1.53
N THR A 505 -8.48 -0.99 1.35
CA THR A 505 -8.83 -1.67 0.09
C THR A 505 -10.30 -1.46 -0.28
N ARG A 506 -11.21 -1.56 0.70
CA ARG A 506 -12.64 -1.32 0.49
C ARG A 506 -12.90 0.13 0.08
N GLU A 507 -12.34 1.10 0.80
CA GLU A 507 -12.53 2.52 0.52
C GLU A 507 -11.95 2.91 -0.85
N HIS A 508 -10.76 2.42 -1.20
CA HIS A 508 -10.18 2.65 -2.53
C HIS A 508 -11.06 2.06 -3.64
N CYS A 509 -11.65 0.88 -3.44
CA CYS A 509 -12.60 0.31 -4.40
C CYS A 509 -13.91 1.11 -4.48
N LEU A 510 -14.47 1.57 -3.37
CA LEU A 510 -15.68 2.42 -3.36
C LEU A 510 -15.45 3.73 -4.13
N ASN A 511 -14.30 4.39 -3.89
CA ASN A 511 -13.91 5.62 -4.55
C ASN A 511 -13.73 5.44 -6.06
N GLU A 512 -13.15 4.33 -6.51
CA GLU A 512 -13.04 4.01 -7.94
C GLU A 512 -14.41 3.92 -8.65
N PHE A 513 -15.44 3.47 -7.93
CA PHE A 513 -16.81 3.42 -8.44
C PHE A 513 -17.65 4.64 -8.00
N ASN A 514 -16.99 5.72 -7.56
CA ASN A 514 -17.57 7.02 -7.28
C ASN A 514 -18.63 6.98 -6.15
N PHE A 515 -18.31 6.27 -5.07
CA PHE A 515 -19.04 6.28 -3.78
C PHE A 515 -18.16 6.89 -2.68
N PRO A 516 -18.12 8.23 -2.55
CA PRO A 516 -17.19 8.89 -1.64
C PRO A 516 -17.49 8.76 -0.15
N ASP A 517 -18.77 8.63 0.21
CA ASP A 517 -19.20 8.45 1.60
C ASP A 517 -20.54 7.70 1.63
N PRO A 518 -20.51 6.35 1.67
CA PRO A 518 -21.71 5.52 1.79
C PRO A 518 -22.49 5.76 3.10
N TYR A 519 -21.87 6.34 4.13
CA TYR A 519 -22.45 6.50 5.47
C TYR A 519 -22.95 7.92 5.75
N SER A 520 -22.66 8.88 4.87
CA SER A 520 -23.02 10.30 4.97
C SER A 520 -24.45 10.57 5.50
N LYS A 521 -25.46 9.89 4.93
CA LYS A 521 -26.86 10.03 5.37
C LYS A 521 -27.14 9.42 6.75
N ILE A 522 -26.48 8.31 7.06
CA ILE A 522 -26.59 7.65 8.37
C ILE A 522 -25.98 8.58 9.43
N LYS A 523 -24.74 9.05 9.20
CA LYS A 523 -24.06 10.02 10.07
C LYS A 523 -24.93 11.24 10.35
N GLN A 524 -25.51 11.84 9.31
CA GLN A 524 -26.40 12.99 9.45
C GLN A 524 -27.62 12.69 10.33
N LYS A 525 -28.29 11.56 10.09
CA LYS A 525 -29.46 11.16 10.88
C LYS A 525 -29.10 10.89 12.33
N GLU A 526 -28.02 10.17 12.58
CA GLU A 526 -27.55 9.87 13.94
C GLU A 526 -27.12 11.14 14.68
N ASN A 527 -26.46 12.07 13.99
CA ASN A 527 -26.11 13.39 14.51
C ASN A 527 -27.36 14.18 14.94
N ASP A 528 -28.38 14.28 14.08
CA ASP A 528 -29.63 14.98 14.39
C ASP A 528 -30.33 14.37 15.62
N VAL A 529 -30.44 13.03 15.65
CA VAL A 529 -31.05 12.33 16.79
C VAL A 529 -30.25 12.60 18.08
N ALA A 530 -28.93 12.45 18.06
CA ALA A 530 -28.09 12.64 19.23
C ALA A 530 -28.13 14.08 19.77
N LEU A 531 -28.15 15.09 18.90
CA LEU A 531 -28.25 16.51 19.31
C LEU A 531 -29.51 16.77 20.15
N ARG A 532 -30.65 16.15 19.82
CA ARG A 532 -31.91 16.31 20.57
C ARG A 532 -31.80 15.83 22.03
N TYR A 533 -30.89 14.89 22.33
CA TYR A 533 -30.69 14.35 23.67
C TYR A 533 -29.55 15.03 24.45
N PHE A 534 -28.70 15.81 23.79
CA PHE A 534 -27.48 16.38 24.38
C PHE A 534 -27.73 17.13 25.70
N GLN A 535 -28.64 18.12 25.70
CA GLN A 535 -28.94 18.89 26.92
C GLN A 535 -29.51 18.03 28.05
N LYS A 536 -30.27 16.98 27.72
CA LYS A 536 -30.82 16.05 28.73
C LYS A 536 -29.69 15.28 29.41
N VAL A 537 -28.69 14.82 28.64
CA VAL A 537 -27.51 14.12 29.16
C VAL A 537 -26.64 15.05 30.00
N VAL A 538 -26.36 16.28 29.55
CA VAL A 538 -25.57 17.25 30.34
C VAL A 538 -26.25 17.53 31.69
N ARG A 539 -27.55 17.81 31.69
CA ARG A 539 -28.31 18.08 32.93
C ARG A 539 -28.38 16.87 33.87
N SER A 540 -28.36 15.64 33.35
CA SER A 540 -28.35 14.46 34.22
C SER A 540 -26.99 14.28 34.88
N LEU A 541 -25.90 14.50 34.15
CA LEU A 541 -24.53 14.43 34.65
C LEU A 541 -24.26 15.50 35.73
N GLU A 542 -24.77 16.72 35.55
CA GLU A 542 -24.60 17.82 36.52
C GLU A 542 -25.26 17.56 37.88
N LYS A 543 -26.28 16.70 37.93
CA LYS A 543 -26.95 16.31 39.18
C LYS A 543 -26.16 15.27 39.99
N LEU A 544 -25.14 14.66 39.39
CA LEU A 544 -24.35 13.62 40.05
C LEU A 544 -23.25 14.24 40.93
N PRO A 545 -22.92 13.60 42.07
CA PRO A 545 -21.70 13.89 42.80
C PRO A 545 -20.47 13.72 41.91
N TRP A 546 -19.40 14.49 42.19
CA TRP A 546 -18.21 14.57 41.34
C TRP A 546 -17.63 13.20 40.95
N GLU A 547 -17.46 12.29 41.91
CA GLU A 547 -16.91 10.95 41.66
C GLU A 547 -17.82 10.12 40.74
N GLN A 548 -19.13 10.11 41.02
CA GLN A 548 -20.12 9.41 40.19
C GLN A 548 -20.21 10.01 38.78
N ARG A 549 -20.05 11.33 38.67
CA ARG A 549 -20.01 12.05 37.39
C ARG A 549 -18.80 11.63 36.56
N GLN A 550 -17.60 11.53 37.14
CA GLN A 550 -16.42 11.06 36.42
C GLN A 550 -16.63 9.65 35.85
N PHE A 551 -17.26 8.77 36.64
CA PHE A 551 -17.56 7.41 36.19
C PHE A 551 -18.58 7.39 35.04
N ALA A 552 -19.66 8.16 35.18
CA ALA A 552 -20.70 8.26 34.15
C ALA A 552 -20.16 8.85 32.84
N LEU A 553 -19.23 9.80 32.91
CA LEU A 553 -18.56 10.37 31.74
C LEU A 553 -17.70 9.34 31.00
N VAL A 554 -16.89 8.56 31.72
CA VAL A 554 -16.08 7.48 31.10
C VAL A 554 -16.96 6.37 30.53
N LYS A 555 -18.02 5.96 31.25
CA LYS A 555 -19.02 5.03 30.69
C LYS A 555 -19.71 5.62 29.45
N GLY A 556 -19.92 6.93 29.41
CA GLY A 556 -20.46 7.64 28.25
C GLY A 556 -19.58 7.52 27.02
N LEU A 557 -18.26 7.71 27.17
CA LEU A 557 -17.29 7.49 26.08
C LEU A 557 -17.35 6.04 25.57
N LEU A 558 -17.28 5.07 26.49
CA LEU A 558 -17.31 3.65 26.10
C LEU A 558 -18.61 3.25 25.42
N ALA A 559 -19.76 3.70 25.94
CA ALA A 559 -21.07 3.42 25.34
C ALA A 559 -21.26 4.13 24.00
N GLY A 560 -20.69 5.32 23.84
CA GLY A 560 -20.66 6.05 22.59
C GLY A 560 -19.97 5.25 21.49
N ASN A 561 -18.76 4.78 21.78
CA ASN A 561 -17.93 4.02 20.84
C ASN A 561 -18.49 2.63 20.47
N VAL A 562 -19.57 2.16 21.13
CA VAL A 562 -20.28 0.94 20.72
C VAL A 562 -21.00 1.15 19.38
N PHE A 563 -21.36 2.38 19.02
CA PHE A 563 -22.07 2.69 17.77
C PHE A 563 -21.11 2.77 16.58
N ASP A 564 -20.43 1.66 16.31
CA ASP A 564 -19.47 1.47 15.21
C ASP A 564 -20.09 0.56 14.12
N TRP A 565 -20.31 1.14 12.93
CA TRP A 565 -20.87 0.41 11.79
C TRP A 565 -19.85 -0.51 11.08
N GLY A 566 -18.57 -0.42 11.44
CA GLY A 566 -17.51 -1.35 11.04
C GLY A 566 -17.57 -2.69 11.78
N ALA A 567 -18.18 -2.73 12.96
CA ALA A 567 -18.31 -3.95 13.75
C ALA A 567 -19.59 -4.73 13.37
N LYS A 568 -19.43 -5.98 12.90
CA LYS A 568 -20.57 -6.84 12.47
C LYS A 568 -21.67 -6.95 13.53
N ALA A 569 -21.29 -7.30 14.76
CA ALA A 569 -22.25 -7.51 15.84
C ALA A 569 -23.06 -6.24 16.16
N VAL A 570 -22.45 -5.07 16.00
CA VAL A 570 -23.11 -3.78 16.20
C VAL A 570 -24.03 -3.47 15.01
N SER A 571 -23.53 -3.61 13.78
CA SER A 571 -24.34 -3.41 12.57
C SER A 571 -25.60 -4.26 12.58
N ASP A 572 -25.51 -5.54 12.97
CA ASP A 572 -26.67 -6.44 13.08
C ASP A 572 -27.70 -5.93 14.11
N VAL A 573 -27.24 -5.41 15.26
CA VAL A 573 -28.12 -4.84 16.29
C VAL A 573 -28.79 -3.55 15.81
N LEU A 574 -28.03 -2.64 15.18
CA LEU A 574 -28.56 -1.37 14.68
C LEU A 574 -29.54 -1.56 13.52
N GLU A 575 -29.32 -2.58 12.67
CA GLU A 575 -30.23 -2.92 11.57
C GLU A 575 -31.50 -3.62 12.06
N SER A 576 -31.40 -4.48 13.09
CA SER A 576 -32.53 -5.26 13.60
C SER A 576 -33.37 -4.53 14.67
N ASN A 577 -32.78 -3.59 15.42
CA ASN A 577 -33.44 -2.86 16.50
C ASN A 577 -33.24 -1.34 16.37
N PRO A 578 -34.15 -0.65 15.66
CA PRO A 578 -34.12 0.81 15.51
C PRO A 578 -34.28 1.61 16.83
N GLU A 579 -34.75 0.96 17.91
CA GLU A 579 -34.91 1.60 19.22
C GLU A 579 -33.65 1.48 20.10
N PHE A 580 -32.62 0.76 19.66
CA PHE A 580 -31.37 0.66 20.37
C PHE A 580 -30.72 2.05 20.50
N GLY A 581 -30.48 2.49 21.75
CA GLY A 581 -30.07 3.85 22.04
C GLY A 581 -29.05 3.93 23.17
N PHE A 582 -28.59 5.15 23.46
CA PHE A 582 -27.45 5.40 24.34
C PHE A 582 -27.54 4.78 25.74
N GLU A 583 -28.72 4.77 26.36
CA GLU A 583 -28.90 4.18 27.70
C GLU A 583 -28.84 2.64 27.66
N GLU A 584 -29.41 2.02 26.61
CA GLU A 584 -29.31 0.56 26.42
C GLU A 584 -27.86 0.14 26.19
N ALA A 585 -27.11 0.90 25.38
CA ALA A 585 -25.68 0.67 25.17
C ALA A 585 -24.89 0.69 26.49
N LYS A 586 -25.18 1.65 27.40
CA LYS A 586 -24.55 1.69 28.73
C LYS A 586 -24.87 0.47 29.60
N HIS A 587 -26.07 -0.09 29.47
CA HIS A 587 -26.49 -1.27 30.22
C HIS A 587 -25.83 -2.56 29.72
N GLN A 588 -25.44 -2.60 28.44
CA GLN A 588 -24.75 -3.74 27.83
C GLN A 588 -23.22 -3.70 28.00
N LEU A 589 -22.67 -2.57 28.46
CA LEU A 589 -21.24 -2.49 28.79
C LEU A 589 -20.87 -3.50 29.87
N GLN A 590 -19.73 -4.18 29.68
CA GLN A 590 -19.18 -5.04 30.72
C GLN A 590 -18.85 -4.25 31.99
N ASP A 591 -19.09 -4.89 33.13
CA ASP A 591 -18.67 -4.37 34.42
C ASP A 591 -17.14 -4.33 34.53
N ARG A 592 -16.63 -3.42 35.36
CA ARG A 592 -15.20 -3.31 35.65
C ARG A 592 -14.68 -4.58 36.35
N PRO A 593 -13.42 -4.98 36.13
CA PRO A 593 -12.41 -4.28 35.34
C PRO A 593 -12.59 -4.47 33.83
N TRP A 594 -12.38 -3.39 33.07
CA TRP A 594 -12.28 -3.47 31.61
C TRP A 594 -10.96 -4.10 31.15
N LEU A 595 -10.86 -4.45 29.87
CA LEU A 595 -9.67 -5.09 29.29
C LEU A 595 -8.38 -4.33 29.61
N ILE A 596 -8.42 -3.01 29.48
CA ILE A 596 -7.40 -2.08 30.00
C ILE A 596 -8.14 -1.08 30.87
N ASP A 597 -7.97 -1.20 32.18
CA ASP A 597 -8.70 -0.38 33.16
C ASP A 597 -7.73 0.47 33.98
N CYS A 598 -7.54 1.71 33.52
CA CYS A 598 -6.78 2.73 34.23
C CYS A 598 -7.69 3.77 34.90
N TYR A 599 -8.98 3.46 35.10
CA TYR A 599 -9.96 4.44 35.56
C TYR A 599 -9.61 5.02 36.93
N ASP A 600 -9.21 4.19 37.89
CA ASP A 600 -8.91 4.69 39.25
C ASP A 600 -7.67 5.61 39.25
N GLN A 601 -6.67 5.30 38.43
CA GLN A 601 -5.49 6.16 38.22
C GLN A 601 -5.87 7.49 37.57
N TRP A 602 -6.78 7.45 36.58
CA TRP A 602 -7.33 8.63 35.93
C TRP A 602 -8.09 9.53 36.90
N VAL A 603 -9.00 8.97 37.72
CA VAL A 603 -9.76 9.73 38.71
C VAL A 603 -8.84 10.35 39.76
N GLU A 604 -7.84 9.62 40.24
CA GLU A 604 -6.87 10.16 41.18
C GLU A 604 -6.06 11.30 40.54
N ARG A 605 -5.63 11.14 39.28
CA ARG A 605 -4.98 12.21 38.52
C ARG A 605 -5.86 13.45 38.39
N LEU A 606 -7.18 13.28 38.23
CA LEU A 606 -8.14 14.38 38.16
C LEU A 606 -8.35 15.09 39.50
N LYS A 607 -7.96 14.55 40.65
CA LYS A 607 -8.00 15.34 41.91
C LYS A 607 -6.92 16.43 41.96
N GLY A 608 -5.86 16.27 41.17
CA GLY A 608 -4.78 17.25 41.04
C GLY A 608 -5.12 18.46 40.16
N PRO A 609 -4.12 19.32 39.86
CA PRO A 609 -4.29 20.48 39.00
C PRO A 609 -4.74 20.08 37.58
N PRO A 610 -5.41 20.98 36.84
CA PRO A 610 -5.85 20.70 35.47
C PRO A 610 -4.68 20.37 34.56
N HIS A 611 -4.96 19.60 33.51
CA HIS A 611 -3.99 19.40 32.44
C HIS A 611 -3.84 20.71 31.67
N LYS A 612 -2.68 20.95 31.07
CA LYS A 612 -2.49 22.12 30.21
C LYS A 612 -3.34 21.99 28.96
N CYS A 613 -3.21 20.85 28.28
CA CYS A 613 -3.93 20.54 27.06
C CYS A 613 -4.27 19.05 27.02
N ALA A 614 -5.40 18.70 26.40
CA ALA A 614 -5.82 17.34 26.07
C ALA A 614 -6.09 17.25 24.56
N LEU A 615 -5.36 16.36 23.88
CA LEU A 615 -5.64 15.98 22.49
C LEU A 615 -6.57 14.77 22.50
N PHE A 616 -7.72 14.89 21.85
CA PHE A 616 -8.73 13.85 21.77
C PHE A 616 -8.95 13.46 20.32
N PHE A 617 -8.60 12.22 19.96
CA PHE A 617 -8.93 11.67 18.65
C PHE A 617 -10.37 11.19 18.69
N VAL A 618 -11.21 11.79 17.85
CA VAL A 618 -12.65 11.48 17.82
C VAL A 618 -12.92 10.44 16.75
N ASP A 619 -13.87 9.56 17.03
CA ASP A 619 -14.17 8.40 16.21
C ASP A 619 -15.54 8.57 15.54
N ASN A 620 -16.61 8.02 16.11
CA ASN A 620 -17.89 7.86 15.43
C ASN A 620 -18.77 9.13 15.46
N SER A 621 -19.53 9.34 14.38
CA SER A 621 -20.62 10.32 14.36
C SER A 621 -21.78 9.92 15.29
N GLY A 622 -22.67 10.87 15.57
CA GLY A 622 -23.87 10.60 16.33
C GLY A 622 -23.62 10.49 17.83
N ILE A 623 -24.03 9.37 18.42
CA ILE A 623 -24.06 9.17 19.86
C ILE A 623 -22.67 9.28 20.48
N ASP A 624 -21.63 8.75 19.82
CA ASP A 624 -20.27 8.79 20.33
C ASP A 624 -19.78 10.22 20.54
N ILE A 625 -19.61 10.97 19.45
CA ILE A 625 -19.14 12.34 19.53
C ILE A 625 -20.08 13.22 20.37
N ILE A 626 -21.39 13.20 20.14
CA ILE A 626 -22.33 14.16 20.77
C ILE A 626 -22.67 13.81 22.23
N LEU A 627 -22.94 12.54 22.55
CA LEU A 627 -23.40 12.13 23.89
C LEU A 627 -22.31 11.49 24.74
N GLY A 628 -21.22 11.01 24.14
CA GLY A 628 -20.03 10.52 24.83
C GLY A 628 -18.96 11.60 24.97
N VAL A 629 -18.38 12.03 23.84
CA VAL A 629 -17.19 12.89 23.81
C VAL A 629 -17.48 14.31 24.29
N PHE A 630 -18.47 15.01 23.75
CA PHE A 630 -18.73 16.41 24.13
C PHE A 630 -19.00 16.61 25.63
N PRO A 631 -19.79 15.75 26.32
CA PRO A 631 -19.92 15.84 27.77
C PRO A 631 -18.60 15.64 28.53
N PHE A 632 -17.72 14.75 28.05
CA PHE A 632 -16.39 14.54 28.62
C PHE A 632 -15.47 15.75 28.39
N VAL A 633 -15.45 16.28 27.17
CA VAL A 633 -14.73 17.50 26.78
C VAL A 633 -15.18 18.69 27.62
N ARG A 634 -16.49 18.83 27.83
CA ARG A 634 -17.06 19.87 28.70
C ARG A 634 -16.51 19.79 30.13
N GLU A 635 -16.38 18.59 30.71
CA GLU A 635 -15.80 18.42 32.04
C GLU A 635 -14.32 18.88 32.09
N LEU A 636 -13.53 18.57 31.07
CA LEU A 636 -12.14 19.03 30.97
C LEU A 636 -12.06 20.56 30.85
N LEU A 637 -12.91 21.16 30.03
CA LEU A 637 -12.98 22.61 29.83
C LEU A 637 -13.40 23.35 31.11
N CYS A 638 -14.38 22.81 31.85
CA CYS A 638 -14.79 23.31 33.17
C CYS A 638 -13.65 23.30 34.20
N ARG A 639 -12.72 22.35 34.08
CA ARG A 639 -11.53 22.29 34.94
C ARG A 639 -10.43 23.27 34.52
N GLY A 640 -10.56 23.93 33.37
CA GLY A 640 -9.54 24.82 32.81
C GLY A 640 -8.50 24.12 31.94
N THR A 641 -8.76 22.89 31.49
CA THR A 641 -7.90 22.21 30.50
C THR A 641 -8.24 22.71 29.10
N GLU A 642 -7.24 23.04 28.27
CA GLU A 642 -7.44 23.27 26.84
C GLU A 642 -7.68 21.93 26.14
N VAL A 643 -8.56 21.89 25.14
CA VAL A 643 -8.93 20.66 24.44
C VAL A 643 -8.76 20.85 22.94
N VAL A 644 -8.09 19.89 22.31
CA VAL A 644 -7.96 19.79 20.85
C VAL A 644 -8.68 18.53 20.40
N LEU A 645 -9.71 18.66 19.56
CA LEU A 645 -10.39 17.52 18.93
C LEU A 645 -9.77 17.27 17.56
N ALA A 646 -9.20 16.09 17.37
CA ALA A 646 -8.62 15.63 16.11
C ALA A 646 -9.57 14.62 15.44
N SER A 647 -10.08 14.98 14.28
CA SER A 647 -11.02 14.16 13.50
C SER A 647 -10.44 13.81 12.13
N ASN A 648 -11.03 12.82 11.45
CA ASN A 648 -10.62 12.44 10.12
C ASN A 648 -10.74 13.59 9.11
N SER A 649 -9.77 13.65 8.20
CA SER A 649 -9.74 14.60 7.08
C SER A 649 -10.74 14.20 6.01
N GLY A 650 -10.85 12.90 5.73
CA GLY A 650 -11.81 12.34 4.78
C GLY A 650 -12.77 11.34 5.41
N PRO A 651 -13.84 10.95 4.71
CA PRO A 651 -14.79 9.94 5.19
C PRO A 651 -14.12 8.58 5.39
N ALA A 652 -14.48 7.91 6.48
CA ALA A 652 -14.09 6.53 6.78
C ALA A 652 -15.21 5.91 7.62
N LEU A 653 -15.93 4.90 7.10
CA LEU A 653 -17.11 4.34 7.78
C LEU A 653 -18.06 5.45 8.28
N ASN A 654 -18.52 5.37 9.53
CA ASN A 654 -19.35 6.35 10.20
C ASN A 654 -18.54 7.33 11.06
N ASP A 655 -17.21 7.37 10.93
CA ASP A 655 -16.35 8.32 11.62
C ASP A 655 -16.73 9.76 11.27
N VAL A 656 -16.58 10.64 12.24
CA VAL A 656 -16.83 12.06 12.06
C VAL A 656 -15.70 12.72 11.28
N THR A 657 -16.04 13.36 10.17
CA THR A 657 -15.09 14.19 9.41
C THR A 657 -14.91 15.56 10.06
N ASN A 658 -13.80 16.24 9.79
CA ASN A 658 -13.55 17.57 10.38
C ASN A 658 -14.58 18.62 9.99
N SER A 659 -15.10 18.56 8.76
CA SER A 659 -16.16 19.45 8.29
C SER A 659 -17.48 19.18 9.02
N GLU A 660 -17.81 17.92 9.29
CA GLU A 660 -18.96 17.55 10.14
C GLU A 660 -18.75 18.03 11.58
N LEU A 661 -17.57 17.79 12.16
CA LEU A 661 -17.26 18.18 13.53
C LEU A 661 -17.36 19.69 13.76
N GLN A 662 -16.96 20.53 12.79
CA GLN A 662 -17.13 21.98 12.85
C GLN A 662 -18.60 22.36 13.02
N ILE A 663 -19.48 21.83 12.17
CA ILE A 663 -20.92 22.09 12.21
C ILE A 663 -21.52 21.59 13.54
N LEU A 664 -21.17 20.37 13.97
CA LEU A 664 -21.65 19.81 15.24
C LEU A 664 -21.22 20.65 16.44
N THR A 665 -19.98 21.13 16.42
CA THR A 665 -19.42 21.98 17.49
C THR A 665 -20.19 23.30 17.58
N GLU A 666 -20.52 23.93 16.44
CA GLU A 666 -21.33 25.16 16.41
C GLU A 666 -22.73 24.93 16.98
N ARG A 667 -23.38 23.82 16.60
CA ARG A 667 -24.70 23.44 17.13
C ARG A 667 -24.68 23.22 18.63
N ILE A 668 -23.67 22.51 19.13
CA ILE A 668 -23.50 22.25 20.56
C ILE A 668 -23.18 23.54 21.32
N ALA A 669 -22.33 24.41 20.77
CA ALA A 669 -22.02 25.72 21.35
C ALA A 669 -23.27 26.60 21.47
N ALA A 670 -24.21 26.52 20.53
CA ALA A 670 -25.50 27.22 20.66
C ALA A 670 -26.37 26.68 21.82
N MET A 671 -26.13 25.45 22.26
CA MET A 671 -26.91 24.74 23.29
C MET A 671 -26.26 24.71 24.66
N ASP A 672 -24.94 24.94 24.77
CA ASP A 672 -24.14 24.87 26.00
C ASP A 672 -23.11 26.02 26.11
N SER A 673 -23.21 26.79 27.19
CA SER A 673 -22.40 27.99 27.41
C SER A 673 -20.94 27.71 27.70
N VAL A 674 -20.59 26.52 28.22
CA VAL A 674 -19.19 26.15 28.50
C VAL A 674 -18.46 25.91 27.18
N ILE A 675 -19.07 25.16 26.28
CA ILE A 675 -18.52 24.92 24.94
C ILE A 675 -18.43 26.23 24.16
N GLN A 676 -19.47 27.07 24.21
CA GLN A 676 -19.47 28.37 23.55
C GLN A 676 -18.31 29.27 24.04
N ALA A 677 -18.11 29.36 25.35
CA ALA A 677 -17.03 30.16 25.93
C ALA A 677 -15.66 29.59 25.55
N ALA A 678 -15.49 28.27 25.59
CA ALA A 678 -14.23 27.62 25.24
C ALA A 678 -13.80 27.88 23.80
N ILE A 679 -14.74 27.88 22.84
CA ILE A 679 -14.43 28.22 21.44
C ILE A 679 -14.02 29.69 21.33
N LYS A 680 -14.76 30.60 21.97
CA LYS A 680 -14.48 32.05 21.92
C LYS A 680 -13.13 32.41 22.57
N GLU A 681 -12.70 31.63 23.55
CA GLU A 681 -11.44 31.79 24.27
C GLU A 681 -10.29 30.97 23.66
N ASP A 682 -10.49 30.33 22.50
CA ASP A 682 -9.53 29.42 21.84
C ASP A 682 -9.05 28.25 22.74
N ARG A 683 -9.86 27.87 23.75
CA ARG A 683 -9.60 26.72 24.63
C ARG A 683 -10.16 25.40 24.09
N LEU A 684 -11.03 25.44 23.08
CA LEU A 684 -11.48 24.28 22.32
C LEU A 684 -11.11 24.48 20.85
N THR A 685 -10.17 23.69 20.34
CA THR A 685 -9.69 23.75 18.96
C THR A 685 -10.04 22.47 18.22
N LEU A 686 -10.38 22.58 16.93
CA LEU A 686 -10.65 21.45 16.06
C LEU A 686 -9.54 21.33 15.04
N VAL A 687 -8.97 20.14 14.88
CA VAL A 687 -7.89 19.85 13.92
C VAL A 687 -8.20 18.62 13.08
N GLN A 688 -7.57 18.57 11.92
CA GLN A 688 -7.62 17.42 11.02
C GLN A 688 -6.48 16.48 11.34
N SER A 689 -6.76 15.18 11.45
CA SER A 689 -5.75 14.15 11.67
C SER A 689 -4.92 13.85 10.42
N GLY A 690 -5.41 14.18 9.22
CA GLY A 690 -4.81 13.76 7.96
C GLY A 690 -5.23 12.35 7.53
N SER A 691 -5.99 11.62 8.38
CA SER A 691 -6.47 10.27 8.10
C SER A 691 -7.79 10.29 7.33
N SER A 692 -7.97 9.27 6.48
CA SER A 692 -9.26 8.86 5.89
C SER A 692 -9.46 7.35 6.13
N SER A 693 -8.93 6.85 7.24
CA SER A 693 -8.99 5.45 7.67
C SER A 693 -9.55 5.41 9.09
N PRO A 694 -10.40 4.41 9.43
CA PRO A 694 -10.94 4.27 10.78
C PRO A 694 -9.91 3.74 11.79
N CYS A 695 -8.73 3.36 11.30
CA CYS A 695 -7.63 2.96 12.16
C CYS A 695 -6.68 4.14 12.38
N LEU A 696 -6.42 4.50 13.65
CA LEU A 696 -5.48 5.58 13.98
C LEU A 696 -4.03 5.16 13.69
N ASP A 697 -3.28 5.98 12.95
CA ASP A 697 -1.81 5.90 12.84
C ASP A 697 -1.22 7.23 13.29
N LEU A 698 -0.22 7.19 14.16
CA LEU A 698 0.42 8.37 14.75
C LEU A 698 1.77 8.69 14.10
N ARG A 699 2.10 8.05 12.98
CA ARG A 699 3.34 8.26 12.20
C ARG A 699 3.20 9.27 11.07
#